data_AF-A0A6G7XRU7-F1
#
_entry.id   AF-A0A6G7XRU7-F1
#
_cell.length_a   1.000
_cell.length_b   1.000
_cell.length_c   1.000
_cell.angle_alpha   90.00
_cell.angle_beta   90.00
_cell.angle_gamma   90.00
#
_symmetry.space_group_name_H-M   'P 1'
#
loop_
_entity.id
_entity.type
_entity.pdbx_description
1 polymer ?
#
loop_
_entity_poly.entity_id
_entity_poly.type
_entity_poly.pdbx_seq_one_letter_code
_entity_poly.pdbx_strand_id
1 'polypeptide(L)'
;MSRPSSVRPPSRRPSRRAARPLAALLVAPLVALLTAGLVSVTAPAASAHEERTSTFPKGTGEVPRFLGYDNARSRVVCRPETRALVADMRAGAVKDRNQRMLRRCEFGSIQDAINTISARNTSIYVLPGTYRETKYAGDERSDYCSNLETESNDPLDEVDYIGSVPDPEGEEGEDSDPIALSYSDQRRCAHNLNLIALFGDETPRNDSIACDSRFCGTQIVGTGQRRTDVLIDNRFSKLNALRADRMSGLYLSNFAVQQAEFNAVYVMESDGFVIDRLLTRGNDEYGILAFASDHGVIKHSEAYYNGDSGIYPGSASDVNGENDRFRPKRYSIEIFGNRSHHNTLGYSGTAGNSVYSHHNRFYKNATGISTDSLFPGHPGLPQDHARWSRNKIYSNNVNYFTKYVDTGVCAKPMPERGYLQGTVCPVVPVPVGTGVLIAGGNFNSTDNNEIYDNWRYGTMQFWVPAPLRDEFDPAKLYDTSHGNRTFGNEMGFGPRGQKLYNGMDHWWDDEGQGNCWVNNTSSRGEPTDNFLVDPGPCAEGGSFNSPGTAAVKDAGFLSCSQYDRNDPTLRHPPECNWFDSPPKPTATSGDPFPIVPGSGEIAPRSSTVGGPDVGWATSLLALGALLAVGAASRARRTARG
;
A
#
# COMPACT_ATOMS: atom_id res chain seq x y z
N MET A 1 54.39 -47.17 51.64
CA MET A 1 55.60 -46.86 52.43
C MET A 1 56.31 -45.72 51.70
N SER A 2 56.60 -44.52 52.20
CA SER A 2 56.45 -43.86 53.51
C SER A 2 56.55 -42.34 53.27
N ARG A 3 55.76 -41.54 53.98
CA ARG A 3 55.90 -40.06 54.16
C ARG A 3 56.98 -39.77 55.23
N PRO A 4 57.38 -38.52 55.57
CA PRO A 4 57.28 -37.20 54.90
C PRO A 4 58.61 -36.39 55.00
N SER A 5 58.67 -35.18 54.44
CA SER A 5 59.46 -34.06 55.02
C SER A 5 58.88 -32.70 54.63
N SER A 6 58.73 -31.86 55.65
CA SER A 6 58.05 -30.57 55.71
C SER A 6 59.01 -29.39 55.53
N VAL A 7 58.63 -28.35 54.78
CA VAL A 7 59.04 -26.95 55.05
C VAL A 7 57.96 -25.97 54.53
N ARG A 8 57.57 -25.01 55.39
CA ARG A 8 56.85 -23.73 55.13
C ARG A 8 57.62 -22.63 55.91
N PRO A 9 57.38 -21.32 55.72
CA PRO A 9 57.23 -20.48 54.52
C PRO A 9 58.25 -19.30 54.55
N PRO A 10 58.17 -18.26 53.67
CA PRO A 10 57.60 -17.01 54.19
C PRO A 10 56.84 -16.10 53.19
N SER A 11 56.00 -15.26 53.82
CA SER A 11 55.58 -13.89 53.49
C SER A 11 54.87 -13.54 52.17
N ARG A 12 53.62 -13.10 52.36
CA ARG A 12 52.75 -12.35 51.44
C ARG A 12 53.32 -10.98 51.06
N ARG A 13 53.24 -10.61 49.77
CA ARG A 13 52.82 -9.27 49.31
C ARG A 13 51.97 -9.43 48.02
N PRO A 14 50.92 -8.62 47.83
CA PRO A 14 49.96 -8.80 46.75
C PRO A 14 50.42 -8.07 45.48
N SER A 15 50.61 -8.79 44.37
CA SER A 15 50.76 -8.15 43.05
C SER A 15 49.40 -8.01 42.39
N ARG A 16 49.03 -6.75 42.18
CA ARG A 16 47.84 -6.20 41.52
C ARG A 16 47.40 -7.01 40.31
N ARG A 17 46.16 -7.51 40.35
CA ARG A 17 45.41 -7.88 39.15
C ARG A 17 45.19 -6.61 38.32
N ALA A 18 45.57 -6.65 37.05
CA ALA A 18 45.26 -5.61 36.09
C ALA A 18 43.74 -5.52 35.94
N ALA A 19 43.18 -4.38 36.35
CA ALA A 19 41.81 -4.01 36.06
C ALA A 19 41.73 -3.63 34.58
N ARG A 20 40.93 -4.38 33.81
CA ARG A 20 40.39 -3.91 32.53
C ARG A 20 39.40 -2.78 32.83
N PRO A 21 39.37 -1.66 32.08
CA PRO A 21 38.42 -0.60 32.37
C PRO A 21 37.02 -1.07 31.99
N LEU A 22 36.17 -1.26 33.00
CA LEU A 22 34.71 -1.23 32.86
C LEU A 22 34.32 0.23 32.62
N ALA A 23 34.25 0.62 31.36
CA ALA A 23 33.63 1.87 30.92
C ALA A 23 32.60 1.53 29.84
N ALA A 24 31.55 0.81 30.21
CA ALA A 24 30.49 0.40 29.28
C ALA A 24 29.11 0.20 29.94
N LEU A 25 28.81 0.84 31.08
CA LEU A 25 27.59 0.52 31.83
C LEU A 25 26.80 1.72 32.38
N LEU A 26 26.97 2.91 31.79
CA LEU A 26 26.16 4.07 32.17
C LEU A 26 25.48 4.81 31.00
N VAL A 27 25.59 4.30 29.76
CA VAL A 27 24.90 4.89 28.59
C VAL A 27 23.55 4.21 28.30
N ALA A 28 23.38 2.94 28.68
CA ALA A 28 22.18 2.16 28.38
C ALA A 28 20.85 2.66 29.03
N PRO A 29 20.81 3.19 30.28
CA PRO A 29 19.54 3.61 30.85
C PRO A 29 19.11 5.02 30.41
N LEU A 30 20.02 5.85 29.91
CA LEU A 30 19.69 7.20 29.42
C LEU A 30 19.11 7.18 28.00
N VAL A 31 19.52 6.23 27.15
CA VAL A 31 18.98 6.05 25.79
C VAL A 31 17.54 5.49 25.84
N ALA A 32 17.25 4.56 26.76
CA ALA A 32 15.91 4.02 26.95
C ALA A 32 14.87 5.05 27.46
N LEU A 33 15.32 6.06 28.21
CA LEU A 33 14.48 7.18 28.68
C LEU A 33 14.26 8.24 27.59
N LEU A 34 15.20 8.42 26.66
CA LEU A 34 15.05 9.30 25.50
C LEU A 34 14.10 8.70 24.44
N THR A 35 14.13 7.37 24.24
CA THR A 35 13.15 6.68 23.38
C THR A 35 11.74 6.71 23.97
N ALA A 36 11.58 6.64 25.30
CA ALA A 36 10.27 6.83 25.94
C ALA A 36 9.78 8.29 25.90
N GLY A 37 10.70 9.26 25.90
CA GLY A 37 10.39 10.69 25.81
C GLY A 37 9.87 11.11 24.43
N LEU A 38 10.46 10.63 23.33
CA LEU A 38 9.99 10.93 21.97
C LEU A 38 8.64 10.29 21.62
N VAL A 39 8.27 9.18 22.25
CA VAL A 39 6.96 8.52 22.08
C VAL A 39 5.81 9.29 22.80
N SER A 40 6.15 10.36 23.55
CA SER A 40 5.14 11.21 24.20
C SER A 40 4.53 12.26 23.27
N VAL A 41 5.06 12.41 22.04
CA VAL A 41 4.39 13.16 20.99
C VAL A 41 3.34 12.23 20.42
N THR A 42 2.07 12.53 20.69
CA THR A 42 0.94 11.94 19.98
C THR A 42 1.02 12.42 18.53
N ALA A 43 1.86 11.77 17.72
CA ALA A 43 1.74 11.88 16.29
C ALA A 43 0.34 11.35 15.94
N PRO A 44 -0.47 12.09 15.15
CA PRO A 44 -1.70 11.53 14.63
C PRO A 44 -1.36 10.22 13.90
N ALA A 45 -2.21 9.20 14.07
CA ALA A 45 -2.07 7.96 13.31
C ALA A 45 -2.03 8.31 11.81
N ALA A 46 -1.20 7.60 11.05
CA ALA A 46 -1.23 7.75 9.60
C ALA A 46 -2.58 7.23 9.10
N SER A 47 -3.28 8.05 8.33
CA SER A 47 -4.59 7.74 7.76
C SER A 47 -4.44 6.94 6.47
N ALA A 48 -4.97 5.72 6.45
CA ALA A 48 -5.23 5.00 5.20
C ALA A 48 -6.64 5.35 4.74
N HIS A 49 -6.90 5.06 3.46
CA HIS A 49 -8.29 4.98 3.02
C HIS A 49 -9.07 3.98 3.89
N GLU A 50 -10.20 4.44 4.43
CA GLU A 50 -11.03 3.61 5.28
C GLU A 50 -11.70 2.52 4.42
N GLU A 51 -11.57 1.27 4.85
CA GLU A 51 -12.28 0.12 4.30
C GLU A 51 -13.29 -0.35 5.33
N ARG A 52 -14.44 -0.88 4.89
CA ARG A 52 -15.35 -1.54 5.83
C ARG A 52 -14.59 -2.66 6.56
N THR A 53 -14.99 -2.93 7.80
CA THR A 53 -14.44 -4.08 8.55
C THR A 53 -14.48 -5.32 7.66
N SER A 54 -13.32 -5.95 7.50
CA SER A 54 -13.13 -7.02 6.54
C SER A 54 -12.56 -8.27 7.20
N THR A 55 -12.85 -9.41 6.59
CA THR A 55 -12.42 -10.72 7.08
C THR A 55 -11.78 -11.53 5.97
N PHE A 56 -10.77 -12.34 6.31
CA PHE A 56 -10.17 -13.21 5.32
C PHE A 56 -11.12 -14.34 4.91
N PRO A 57 -11.21 -14.68 3.62
CA PRO A 57 -11.88 -15.89 3.19
C PRO A 57 -11.22 -17.14 3.78
N LYS A 58 -11.94 -18.25 3.74
CA LYS A 58 -11.48 -19.54 4.29
C LYS A 58 -10.23 -20.11 3.58
N GLY A 59 -9.87 -19.58 2.41
CA GLY A 59 -8.75 -20.08 1.61
C GLY A 59 -8.99 -21.49 1.07
N THR A 60 -10.22 -21.79 0.70
CA THR A 60 -10.65 -23.08 0.10
C THR A 60 -10.96 -22.96 -1.39
N GLY A 61 -10.85 -21.76 -1.95
CA GLY A 61 -11.07 -21.46 -3.36
C GLY A 61 -9.95 -21.93 -4.27
N GLU A 62 -10.03 -21.48 -5.52
CA GLU A 62 -9.05 -21.75 -6.55
C GLU A 62 -8.96 -20.59 -7.54
N VAL A 63 -7.85 -20.50 -8.25
CA VAL A 63 -7.68 -19.49 -9.32
C VAL A 63 -8.63 -19.82 -10.48
N PRO A 64 -9.60 -18.94 -10.82
CA PRO A 64 -10.57 -19.24 -11.87
C PRO A 64 -9.93 -19.31 -13.26
N ARG A 65 -10.54 -20.11 -14.13
CA ARG A 65 -10.15 -20.25 -15.54
C ARG A 65 -11.17 -19.58 -16.44
N PHE A 66 -10.72 -19.02 -17.56
CA PHE A 66 -11.62 -18.52 -18.59
C PHE A 66 -12.52 -19.65 -19.13
N LEU A 67 -13.84 -19.42 -19.15
CA LEU A 67 -14.85 -20.42 -19.52
C LEU A 67 -14.99 -20.63 -21.03
N GLY A 68 -14.18 -19.95 -21.84
CA GLY A 68 -14.27 -20.00 -23.30
C GLY A 68 -15.22 -18.96 -23.88
N TYR A 69 -15.26 -18.85 -25.21
CA TYR A 69 -16.15 -17.95 -25.95
C TYR A 69 -17.45 -18.63 -26.42
N ASP A 70 -17.55 -19.92 -26.16
CA ASP A 70 -18.65 -20.83 -26.45
C ASP A 70 -19.44 -21.20 -25.19
N ASN A 71 -19.19 -20.53 -24.06
CA ASN A 71 -19.97 -20.71 -22.85
C ASN A 71 -21.47 -20.51 -23.15
N ALA A 72 -22.25 -21.56 -22.95
CA ALA A 72 -23.69 -21.54 -23.19
C ALA A 72 -24.42 -20.55 -22.25
N ARG A 73 -23.85 -20.29 -21.07
CA ARG A 73 -24.32 -19.30 -20.11
C ARG A 73 -23.64 -17.97 -20.39
N SER A 74 -24.14 -17.26 -21.40
CA SER A 74 -23.54 -15.99 -21.81
C SER A 74 -24.55 -14.86 -21.94
N ARG A 75 -24.07 -13.64 -21.72
CA ARG A 75 -24.74 -12.38 -22.09
C ARG A 75 -23.83 -11.60 -23.03
N VAL A 76 -24.41 -10.88 -23.99
CA VAL A 76 -23.64 -10.08 -24.95
C VAL A 76 -24.08 -8.63 -24.87
N VAL A 77 -23.11 -7.75 -24.61
CA VAL A 77 -23.32 -6.31 -24.42
C VAL A 77 -22.72 -5.55 -25.59
N CYS A 78 -23.47 -4.64 -26.21
CA CYS A 78 -22.99 -3.78 -27.29
C CYS A 78 -23.54 -2.35 -27.16
N ARG A 79 -22.97 -1.43 -27.94
CA ARG A 79 -23.39 -0.05 -28.05
C ARG A 79 -23.79 0.27 -29.50
N PRO A 80 -24.50 1.39 -29.75
CA PRO A 80 -24.87 1.77 -31.12
C PRO A 80 -23.68 1.84 -32.09
N GLU A 81 -22.52 2.33 -31.63
CA GLU A 81 -21.28 2.44 -32.39
C GLU A 81 -20.59 1.09 -32.66
N THR A 82 -20.91 0.04 -31.89
CA THR A 82 -20.24 -1.25 -31.96
C THR A 82 -20.24 -1.84 -33.37
N ARG A 83 -21.33 -1.69 -34.13
CA ARG A 83 -21.42 -2.24 -35.49
C ARG A 83 -20.33 -1.69 -36.41
N ALA A 84 -20.09 -0.39 -36.36
CA ALA A 84 -19.05 0.26 -37.15
C ALA A 84 -17.66 -0.18 -36.67
N LEU A 85 -17.42 -0.15 -35.35
CA LEU A 85 -16.15 -0.57 -34.76
C LEU A 85 -15.78 -2.02 -35.13
N VAL A 86 -16.75 -2.93 -35.11
CA VAL A 86 -16.54 -4.34 -35.52
C VAL A 86 -16.33 -4.46 -37.03
N ALA A 87 -16.98 -3.64 -37.85
CA ALA A 87 -16.77 -3.63 -39.30
C ALA A 87 -15.35 -3.16 -39.66
N ASP A 88 -14.78 -2.24 -38.89
CA ASP A 88 -13.45 -1.68 -39.10
C ASP A 88 -12.31 -2.55 -38.57
N MET A 89 -12.63 -3.57 -37.77
CA MET A 89 -11.63 -4.52 -37.27
C MET A 89 -10.86 -5.19 -38.42
N ARG A 90 -9.57 -5.44 -38.19
CA ARG A 90 -8.76 -6.28 -39.06
C ARG A 90 -9.39 -7.67 -39.21
N ALA A 91 -9.46 -8.17 -40.45
CA ALA A 91 -9.99 -9.50 -40.74
C ALA A 91 -9.26 -10.60 -39.95
N GLY A 92 -10.02 -11.61 -39.52
CA GLY A 92 -9.52 -12.75 -38.75
C GLY A 92 -10.46 -13.15 -37.60
N ALA A 93 -10.03 -14.13 -36.81
CA ALA A 93 -10.87 -14.79 -35.80
C ALA A 93 -11.53 -13.84 -34.79
N VAL A 94 -10.84 -12.76 -34.40
CA VAL A 94 -11.39 -11.74 -33.48
C VAL A 94 -12.57 -11.01 -34.13
N LYS A 95 -12.44 -10.58 -35.39
CA LYS A 95 -13.53 -9.92 -36.13
C LYS A 95 -14.70 -10.88 -36.32
N ASP A 96 -14.44 -12.11 -36.76
CA ASP A 96 -15.50 -13.10 -37.02
C ASP A 96 -16.27 -13.41 -35.74
N ARG A 97 -15.57 -13.53 -34.60
CA ARG A 97 -16.20 -13.72 -33.28
C ARG A 97 -17.08 -12.53 -32.91
N ASN A 98 -16.58 -11.30 -33.04
CA ASN A 98 -17.35 -10.09 -32.75
C ASN A 98 -18.58 -9.96 -33.66
N GLN A 99 -18.46 -10.30 -34.95
CA GLN A 99 -19.59 -10.29 -35.88
C GLN A 99 -20.66 -11.33 -35.50
N ARG A 100 -20.27 -12.51 -35.00
CA ARG A 100 -21.20 -13.52 -34.46
C ARG A 100 -21.89 -13.03 -33.19
N MET A 101 -21.13 -12.47 -32.25
CA MET A 101 -21.66 -11.96 -30.99
C MET A 101 -22.57 -10.74 -31.20
N LEU A 102 -22.26 -9.86 -32.15
CA LEU A 102 -23.10 -8.70 -32.46
C LEU A 102 -24.53 -9.09 -32.84
N ARG A 103 -24.73 -10.25 -33.49
CA ARG A 103 -26.07 -10.79 -33.80
C ARG A 103 -26.83 -11.31 -32.58
N ARG A 104 -26.11 -11.57 -31.49
CA ARG A 104 -26.63 -12.02 -30.20
C ARG A 104 -26.61 -10.91 -29.15
N CYS A 105 -26.33 -9.67 -29.55
CA CYS A 105 -26.33 -8.55 -28.61
C CYS A 105 -27.73 -8.36 -28.04
N GLU A 106 -27.83 -8.39 -26.72
CA GLU A 106 -29.08 -8.31 -25.96
C GLU A 106 -29.10 -7.07 -25.06
N PHE A 107 -27.93 -6.55 -24.66
CA PHE A 107 -27.81 -5.50 -23.64
C PHE A 107 -27.02 -4.29 -24.14
N GLY A 108 -27.46 -3.10 -23.71
CA GLY A 108 -26.76 -1.83 -23.91
C GLY A 108 -25.85 -1.40 -22.74
N SER A 109 -25.92 -2.14 -21.63
CA SER A 109 -25.27 -1.86 -20.34
C SER A 109 -24.68 -3.17 -19.78
N ILE A 110 -23.49 -3.07 -19.19
CA ILE A 110 -22.82 -4.20 -18.54
C ILE A 110 -23.59 -4.58 -17.26
N GLN A 111 -24.00 -3.61 -16.46
CA GLN A 111 -24.75 -3.88 -15.24
C GLN A 111 -26.13 -4.46 -15.52
N ASP A 112 -26.84 -4.02 -16.56
CA ASP A 112 -28.09 -4.66 -16.99
C ASP A 112 -27.87 -6.13 -17.34
N ALA A 113 -26.77 -6.46 -18.03
CA ALA A 113 -26.42 -7.85 -18.34
C ALA A 113 -26.14 -8.66 -17.07
N ILE A 114 -25.41 -8.10 -16.09
CA ILE A 114 -25.17 -8.71 -14.77
C ILE A 114 -26.50 -9.00 -14.07
N ASN A 115 -27.42 -8.04 -14.05
CA ASN A 115 -28.70 -8.16 -13.35
C ASN A 115 -29.56 -9.33 -13.88
N THR A 116 -29.36 -9.76 -15.14
CA THR A 116 -30.04 -10.92 -15.74
C THR A 116 -29.34 -12.27 -15.54
N ILE A 117 -28.21 -12.32 -14.84
CA ILE A 117 -27.56 -13.59 -14.50
C ILE A 117 -28.51 -14.40 -13.64
N SER A 118 -28.81 -15.63 -14.07
CA SER A 118 -29.67 -16.58 -13.36
C SER A 118 -28.94 -17.84 -12.91
N ALA A 119 -27.68 -18.02 -13.31
CA ALA A 119 -26.87 -19.18 -12.97
C ALA A 119 -25.39 -18.82 -12.84
N ARG A 120 -24.69 -19.52 -11.93
CA ARG A 120 -23.24 -19.44 -11.75
C ARG A 120 -22.47 -19.75 -13.03
N ASN A 121 -21.22 -19.28 -13.09
CA ASN A 121 -20.32 -19.47 -14.23
C ASN A 121 -20.88 -18.85 -15.53
N THR A 122 -21.45 -17.65 -15.44
CA THR A 122 -21.96 -16.90 -16.59
C THR A 122 -20.89 -15.94 -17.12
N SER A 123 -20.69 -15.94 -18.45
CA SER A 123 -19.79 -15.01 -19.12
C SER A 123 -20.54 -13.83 -19.75
N ILE A 124 -20.13 -12.61 -19.44
CA ILE A 124 -20.57 -11.38 -20.08
C ILE A 124 -19.51 -10.99 -21.10
N TYR A 125 -19.85 -11.08 -22.38
CA TYR A 125 -18.99 -10.64 -23.46
C TYR A 125 -19.33 -9.20 -23.83
N VAL A 126 -18.36 -8.30 -23.65
CA VAL A 126 -18.51 -6.87 -23.89
C VAL A 126 -17.86 -6.51 -25.22
N LEU A 127 -18.66 -6.05 -26.17
CA LEU A 127 -18.19 -5.73 -27.51
C LEU A 127 -17.49 -4.35 -27.56
N PRO A 128 -16.74 -4.06 -28.63
CA PRO A 128 -16.12 -2.75 -28.79
C PRO A 128 -17.11 -1.60 -28.66
N GLY A 129 -16.75 -0.59 -27.86
CA GLY A 129 -17.59 0.55 -27.55
C GLY A 129 -17.20 1.24 -26.25
N THR A 130 -17.87 2.35 -25.95
CA THR A 130 -17.70 3.08 -24.70
C THR A 130 -18.92 2.90 -23.79
N TYR A 131 -18.67 2.45 -22.58
CA TYR A 131 -19.64 2.08 -21.56
C TYR A 131 -19.55 3.03 -20.39
N ARG A 132 -20.54 3.92 -20.30
CA ARG A 132 -20.66 4.90 -19.21
C ARG A 132 -21.70 4.51 -18.16
N GLU A 133 -22.42 3.41 -18.40
CA GLU A 133 -23.49 2.92 -17.52
C GLU A 133 -24.44 4.04 -17.04
N THR A 134 -24.86 4.92 -17.95
CA THR A 134 -25.48 6.23 -17.62
C THR A 134 -26.72 6.15 -16.74
N LYS A 135 -27.43 5.02 -16.75
CA LYS A 135 -28.52 4.71 -15.83
C LYS A 135 -27.97 4.71 -14.39
N TYR A 136 -27.05 3.79 -14.11
CA TYR A 136 -26.42 3.59 -12.81
C TYR A 136 -25.54 4.76 -12.34
N ALA A 137 -24.92 5.48 -13.27
CA ALA A 137 -24.17 6.70 -12.97
C ALA A 137 -25.05 7.79 -12.34
N GLY A 138 -26.31 7.91 -12.77
CA GLY A 138 -27.26 8.92 -12.32
C GLY A 138 -28.45 8.36 -11.52
N ASP A 139 -28.35 7.13 -11.02
CA ASP A 139 -29.44 6.51 -10.25
C ASP A 139 -29.73 7.35 -9.00
N GLU A 140 -30.99 7.77 -8.85
CA GLU A 140 -31.48 8.45 -7.65
C GLU A 140 -31.41 7.51 -6.45
N ARG A 141 -30.95 8.04 -5.32
CA ARG A 141 -30.88 7.28 -4.07
C ARG A 141 -32.28 7.16 -3.48
N SER A 142 -32.64 5.95 -3.04
CA SER A 142 -33.81 5.79 -2.17
C SER A 142 -33.55 6.46 -0.82
N ASP A 143 -34.60 6.82 -0.09
CA ASP A 143 -34.52 7.37 1.27
C ASP A 143 -33.58 6.59 2.19
N TYR A 144 -33.69 5.26 2.22
CA TYR A 144 -32.75 4.41 2.96
C TYR A 144 -31.30 4.59 2.53
N CYS A 145 -31.05 4.64 1.23
CA CYS A 145 -29.70 4.75 0.67
C CYS A 145 -29.12 6.17 0.80
N SER A 146 -29.94 7.17 1.15
CA SER A 146 -29.49 8.53 1.43
C SER A 146 -29.09 8.74 2.90
N ASN A 147 -29.57 7.87 3.80
CA ASN A 147 -29.39 7.99 5.26
C ASN A 147 -28.58 6.80 5.82
N LEU A 148 -27.54 6.35 5.11
CA LEU A 148 -26.68 5.27 5.57
C LEU A 148 -25.63 5.81 6.56
N GLU A 149 -25.30 5.02 7.57
CA GLU A 149 -24.21 5.31 8.51
C GLU A 149 -22.97 4.46 8.14
N THR A 150 -21.78 4.89 8.54
CA THR A 150 -20.56 4.07 8.39
C THR A 150 -20.64 2.84 9.31
N GLU A 151 -20.11 1.70 8.84
CA GLU A 151 -19.94 0.51 9.70
C GLU A 151 -18.65 0.59 10.54
N SER A 152 -17.78 1.56 10.25
CA SER A 152 -16.56 1.75 11.03
C SER A 152 -16.83 2.34 12.41
N ASN A 153 -16.06 1.89 13.40
CA ASN A 153 -16.10 2.42 14.76
C ASN A 153 -14.90 3.34 15.06
N ASP A 154 -14.08 3.63 14.05
CA ASP A 154 -12.87 4.45 14.21
C ASP A 154 -13.25 5.95 14.12
N PRO A 155 -12.70 6.81 14.99
CA PRO A 155 -12.99 8.25 14.93
C PRO A 155 -12.42 8.82 13.64
N LEU A 156 -13.30 9.28 12.75
CA LEU A 156 -12.95 9.86 11.46
C LEU A 156 -12.38 11.26 11.67
N ASP A 157 -11.11 11.47 11.34
CA ASP A 157 -10.60 12.82 11.09
C ASP A 157 -10.87 13.15 9.61
N GLU A 158 -11.02 14.45 9.27
CA GLU A 158 -11.34 14.97 7.93
C GLU A 158 -10.40 14.48 6.79
N VAL A 159 -9.29 13.82 7.16
CA VAL A 159 -8.21 13.27 6.33
C VAL A 159 -8.48 11.85 5.79
N ASP A 160 -9.51 11.13 6.24
CA ASP A 160 -9.81 9.72 5.89
C ASP A 160 -10.74 9.53 4.65
N TYR A 161 -10.76 10.51 3.74
CA TYR A 161 -11.75 10.66 2.67
C TYR A 161 -12.02 9.40 1.80
N ILE A 162 -13.17 8.73 1.97
CA ILE A 162 -13.70 7.70 1.03
C ILE A 162 -14.81 8.25 0.13
N GLY A 163 -14.61 9.42 -0.47
CA GLY A 163 -15.61 10.02 -1.36
C GLY A 163 -16.87 10.50 -0.64
N SER A 164 -17.66 11.34 -1.32
CA SER A 164 -18.91 11.86 -0.78
C SER A 164 -20.11 11.02 -1.25
N VAL A 165 -20.97 10.65 -0.32
CA VAL A 165 -22.40 10.50 -0.62
C VAL A 165 -22.95 11.92 -0.58
N PRO A 166 -23.13 12.64 -1.72
CA PRO A 166 -23.70 13.98 -1.67
C PRO A 166 -25.07 13.93 -0.99
N ASP A 167 -25.25 14.81 -0.01
CA ASP A 167 -26.51 15.05 0.66
C ASP A 167 -27.55 15.52 -0.39
N PRO A 168 -28.72 14.85 -0.51
CA PRO A 168 -29.79 15.29 -1.39
C PRO A 168 -30.41 16.64 -1.00
N GLU A 169 -30.25 17.13 0.23
CA GLU A 169 -30.86 18.36 0.75
C GLU A 169 -29.84 19.49 0.99
N GLY A 170 -28.84 19.61 0.11
CA GLY A 170 -27.71 20.53 0.27
C GLY A 170 -27.95 21.84 1.03
N GLU A 171 -27.38 21.90 2.22
CA GLU A 171 -26.72 23.11 2.69
C GLU A 171 -25.22 22.96 2.42
N GLU A 172 -24.61 23.93 1.71
CA GLU A 172 -23.15 24.03 1.62
C GLU A 172 -22.60 24.25 3.04
N GLY A 173 -22.14 23.19 3.70
CA GLY A 173 -21.41 23.30 4.96
C GLY A 173 -21.74 22.31 6.08
N GLU A 174 -22.59 21.29 5.88
CA GLU A 174 -22.74 20.19 6.84
C GLU A 174 -22.23 18.86 6.26
N ASP A 175 -21.60 18.08 7.13
CA ASP A 175 -20.59 17.06 6.83
C ASP A 175 -21.11 15.93 5.92
N SER A 176 -20.45 15.69 4.78
CA SER A 176 -20.57 14.38 4.12
C SER A 176 -19.64 13.42 4.85
N ASP A 177 -20.14 12.79 5.90
CA ASP A 177 -19.38 11.77 6.64
C ASP A 177 -18.89 10.69 5.64
N PRO A 178 -17.62 10.28 5.71
CA PRO A 178 -17.10 9.18 4.89
C PRO A 178 -17.86 7.90 5.26
N ILE A 179 -18.30 7.13 4.25
CA ILE A 179 -19.09 5.93 4.51
C ILE A 179 -18.40 4.69 3.96
N ALA A 180 -17.61 4.04 4.81
CA ALA A 180 -17.31 2.62 4.67
C ALA A 180 -18.60 1.80 4.87
N LEU A 181 -19.41 1.71 3.82
CA LEU A 181 -20.67 0.98 3.85
C LEU A 181 -20.47 -0.50 4.16
N SER A 182 -21.34 -1.05 5.03
CA SER A 182 -21.37 -2.48 5.30
C SER A 182 -21.58 -3.29 4.02
N TYR A 183 -21.15 -4.56 4.01
CA TYR A 183 -21.44 -5.44 2.87
C TYR A 183 -22.96 -5.52 2.59
N SER A 184 -23.78 -5.50 3.64
CA SER A 184 -25.24 -5.55 3.50
C SER A 184 -25.81 -4.29 2.83
N ASP A 185 -25.25 -3.11 3.13
CA ASP A 185 -25.62 -1.84 2.54
C ASP A 185 -25.07 -1.66 1.14
N GLN A 186 -23.81 -2.06 0.90
CA GLN A 186 -23.24 -2.15 -0.44
C GLN A 186 -24.15 -2.99 -1.35
N ARG A 187 -24.63 -4.15 -0.86
CA ARG A 187 -25.54 -5.01 -1.64
C ARG A 187 -26.91 -4.37 -1.87
N ARG A 188 -27.47 -3.69 -0.86
CA ARG A 188 -28.81 -3.06 -0.96
C ARG A 188 -28.80 -1.78 -1.79
N CYS A 189 -27.72 -1.00 -1.70
CA CYS A 189 -27.50 0.29 -2.33
C CYS A 189 -26.33 0.22 -3.31
N ALA A 190 -26.33 -0.80 -4.17
CA ALA A 190 -25.22 -1.15 -5.07
C ALA A 190 -24.64 0.02 -5.85
N HIS A 191 -25.47 0.96 -6.29
CA HIS A 191 -25.08 2.08 -7.14
C HIS A 191 -24.90 3.40 -6.39
N ASN A 192 -24.87 3.39 -5.05
CA ASN A 192 -24.47 4.57 -4.29
C ASN A 192 -23.01 4.95 -4.58
N LEU A 193 -22.13 3.96 -4.54
CA LEU A 193 -20.67 4.12 -4.70
C LEU A 193 -20.12 3.43 -5.96
N ASN A 194 -20.88 2.56 -6.63
CA ASN A 194 -20.35 1.68 -7.66
C ASN A 194 -21.08 1.84 -9.00
N LEU A 195 -20.33 2.08 -10.07
CA LEU A 195 -20.90 2.13 -11.42
C LEU A 195 -21.31 0.74 -11.91
N ILE A 196 -20.46 -0.26 -11.68
CA ILE A 196 -20.72 -1.68 -11.90
C ILE A 196 -20.48 -2.42 -10.58
N ALA A 197 -21.43 -3.25 -10.17
CA ALA A 197 -21.42 -3.90 -8.86
C ALA A 197 -21.76 -5.40 -8.97
N LEU A 198 -20.94 -6.23 -8.32
CA LEU A 198 -21.15 -7.67 -8.15
C LEU A 198 -20.99 -8.06 -6.67
N PHE A 199 -22.01 -8.68 -6.09
CA PHE A 199 -22.04 -9.07 -4.68
C PHE A 199 -22.32 -10.57 -4.57
N GLY A 200 -21.30 -11.35 -4.22
CA GLY A 200 -21.31 -12.80 -4.36
C GLY A 200 -21.99 -13.56 -3.22
N ASP A 201 -22.05 -12.98 -2.04
CA ASP A 201 -22.75 -13.51 -0.86
C ASP A 201 -24.19 -12.96 -0.79
N GLU A 202 -25.18 -13.84 -0.87
CA GLU A 202 -26.60 -13.52 -0.80
C GLU A 202 -27.17 -13.57 0.63
N THR A 203 -26.40 -14.10 1.58
CA THR A 203 -26.81 -14.31 2.98
C THR A 203 -25.89 -13.57 3.97
N PRO A 204 -25.77 -12.23 3.87
CA PRO A 204 -24.76 -11.42 4.57
C PRO A 204 -24.85 -11.41 6.10
N ARG A 205 -25.89 -12.03 6.67
CA ARG A 205 -26.10 -12.14 8.12
C ARG A 205 -25.60 -13.46 8.71
N ASN A 206 -25.12 -14.38 7.88
CA ASN A 206 -24.42 -15.56 8.38
C ASN A 206 -22.94 -15.20 8.61
N ASP A 207 -22.25 -15.98 9.42
CA ASP A 207 -20.81 -15.78 9.69
C ASP A 207 -19.93 -16.23 8.49
N SER A 208 -20.50 -16.40 7.30
CA SER A 208 -19.83 -16.95 6.13
C SER A 208 -19.76 -15.94 4.99
N ILE A 209 -18.56 -15.44 4.71
CA ILE A 209 -18.31 -14.56 3.56
C ILE A 209 -18.17 -15.31 2.21
N ALA A 210 -18.60 -16.57 2.15
CA ALA A 210 -18.48 -17.39 0.95
C ALA A 210 -19.42 -16.91 -0.17
N CYS A 211 -18.96 -17.02 -1.41
CA CYS A 211 -19.84 -16.80 -2.55
C CYS A 211 -20.88 -17.92 -2.65
N ASP A 212 -22.13 -17.61 -2.32
CA ASP A 212 -23.27 -18.52 -2.38
C ASP A 212 -24.35 -18.09 -3.38
N SER A 213 -24.25 -16.90 -3.96
CA SER A 213 -25.23 -16.39 -4.92
C SER A 213 -25.11 -17.02 -6.33
N ARG A 214 -26.03 -16.61 -7.21
CA ARG A 214 -25.98 -16.89 -8.65
C ARG A 214 -24.83 -16.19 -9.39
N PHE A 215 -24.16 -15.21 -8.77
CA PHE A 215 -23.08 -14.45 -9.40
C PHE A 215 -21.71 -15.12 -9.30
N CYS A 216 -21.56 -16.17 -8.50
CA CYS A 216 -20.28 -16.88 -8.36
C CYS A 216 -19.76 -17.41 -9.71
N GLY A 217 -18.47 -17.22 -9.97
CA GLY A 217 -17.84 -17.57 -11.24
C GLY A 217 -18.18 -16.65 -12.41
N THR A 218 -18.76 -15.45 -12.17
CA THR A 218 -19.05 -14.50 -13.26
C THR A 218 -17.76 -14.05 -13.95
N GLN A 219 -17.82 -13.96 -15.28
CA GLN A 219 -16.72 -13.47 -16.09
C GLN A 219 -17.14 -12.25 -16.90
N ILE A 220 -16.35 -11.19 -16.91
CA ILE A 220 -16.56 -10.02 -17.77
C ILE A 220 -15.38 -9.94 -18.73
N VAL A 221 -15.65 -10.12 -20.03
CA VAL A 221 -14.60 -10.29 -21.04
C VAL A 221 -14.85 -9.36 -22.21
N GLY A 222 -13.97 -8.38 -22.38
CA GLY A 222 -13.93 -7.53 -23.55
C GLY A 222 -13.49 -8.32 -24.79
N THR A 223 -14.19 -8.14 -25.90
CA THR A 223 -13.99 -8.96 -27.12
C THR A 223 -13.11 -8.27 -28.17
N GLY A 224 -12.67 -7.04 -27.90
CA GLY A 224 -11.82 -6.22 -28.75
C GLY A 224 -10.45 -6.82 -29.07
N GLN A 225 -9.78 -6.29 -30.11
CA GLN A 225 -8.40 -6.66 -30.44
C GLN A 225 -7.42 -6.08 -29.41
N ARG A 226 -7.71 -4.87 -28.95
CA ARG A 226 -7.01 -4.16 -27.89
C ARG A 226 -7.94 -3.96 -26.71
N ARG A 227 -7.36 -3.83 -25.52
CA ARG A 227 -8.08 -3.53 -24.28
C ARG A 227 -8.89 -2.22 -24.39
N THR A 228 -8.36 -1.22 -25.09
CA THR A 228 -9.03 0.08 -25.30
C THR A 228 -10.19 0.05 -26.28
N ASP A 229 -10.39 -1.04 -27.02
CA ASP A 229 -11.55 -1.14 -27.90
C ASP A 229 -12.85 -1.28 -27.09
N VAL A 230 -12.75 -1.76 -25.83
CA VAL A 230 -13.83 -1.80 -24.84
C VAL A 230 -13.46 -0.88 -23.69
N LEU A 231 -14.14 0.26 -23.57
CA LEU A 231 -13.82 1.26 -22.56
C LEU A 231 -14.97 1.42 -21.57
N ILE A 232 -14.72 1.17 -20.28
CA ILE A 232 -15.58 1.55 -19.17
C ILE A 232 -15.11 2.93 -18.69
N ASP A 233 -15.97 3.93 -18.81
CA ASP A 233 -15.65 5.34 -18.59
C ASP A 233 -16.54 5.89 -17.49
N ASN A 234 -16.02 5.94 -16.26
CA ASN A 234 -16.79 6.35 -15.08
C ASN A 234 -17.00 7.87 -15.03
N ARG A 235 -16.10 8.66 -15.65
CA ARG A 235 -16.19 10.13 -15.69
C ARG A 235 -16.34 10.78 -14.31
N PHE A 236 -15.80 10.15 -13.28
CA PHE A 236 -15.91 10.55 -11.89
C PHE A 236 -17.38 10.64 -11.43
N SER A 237 -18.24 9.72 -11.90
CA SER A 237 -19.65 9.69 -11.50
C SER A 237 -19.90 8.87 -10.23
N LYS A 238 -18.97 7.96 -9.91
CA LYS A 238 -19.01 7.04 -8.79
C LYS A 238 -17.60 6.81 -8.25
N LEU A 239 -17.54 6.45 -6.97
CA LEU A 239 -16.32 6.06 -6.27
C LEU A 239 -15.58 4.91 -6.97
N ASN A 240 -16.28 3.80 -7.20
CA ASN A 240 -15.77 2.62 -7.88
C ASN A 240 -16.35 2.50 -9.29
N ALA A 241 -15.51 2.32 -10.31
CA ALA A 241 -16.02 2.00 -11.64
C ALA A 241 -16.49 0.54 -11.77
N LEU A 242 -15.81 -0.40 -11.10
CA LEU A 242 -16.24 -1.79 -10.98
C LEU A 242 -15.86 -2.33 -9.61
N ARG A 243 -16.85 -2.75 -8.81
CA ARG A 243 -16.67 -3.39 -7.50
C ARG A 243 -17.20 -4.82 -7.50
N ALA A 244 -16.45 -5.73 -6.90
CA ALA A 244 -16.80 -7.14 -6.76
C ALA A 244 -16.43 -7.64 -5.35
N ASP A 245 -17.42 -7.81 -4.48
CA ASP A 245 -17.22 -8.27 -3.11
C ASP A 245 -17.69 -9.73 -2.96
N ARG A 246 -16.89 -10.54 -2.25
CA ARG A 246 -17.19 -11.96 -1.97
C ARG A 246 -17.47 -12.76 -3.24
N MET A 247 -16.79 -12.42 -4.34
CA MET A 247 -17.04 -12.92 -5.69
C MET A 247 -16.06 -14.03 -6.09
N SER A 248 -16.12 -15.17 -5.40
CA SER A 248 -15.29 -16.34 -5.77
C SER A 248 -15.55 -16.80 -7.20
N GLY A 249 -14.46 -17.00 -7.94
CA GLY A 249 -14.44 -17.40 -9.34
C GLY A 249 -14.51 -16.24 -10.35
N LEU A 250 -14.40 -14.99 -9.89
CA LEU A 250 -14.43 -13.80 -10.75
C LEU A 250 -13.32 -13.83 -11.82
N TYR A 251 -13.66 -13.52 -13.07
CA TYR A 251 -12.67 -13.37 -14.14
C TYR A 251 -12.92 -12.10 -14.96
N LEU A 252 -12.01 -11.14 -14.88
CA LEU A 252 -12.07 -9.88 -15.62
C LEU A 252 -10.98 -9.86 -16.69
N SER A 253 -11.34 -9.63 -17.96
CA SER A 253 -10.32 -9.58 -19.00
C SER A 253 -10.59 -8.69 -20.21
N ASN A 254 -9.51 -8.08 -20.72
CA ASN A 254 -9.42 -7.47 -22.05
C ASN A 254 -10.31 -6.23 -22.28
N PHE A 255 -10.38 -5.34 -21.29
CA PHE A 255 -11.03 -4.03 -21.40
C PHE A 255 -10.22 -2.94 -20.67
N ALA A 256 -10.56 -1.69 -20.92
CA ALA A 256 -10.03 -0.53 -20.22
C ALA A 256 -11.06 0.05 -19.25
N VAL A 257 -10.59 0.57 -18.11
CA VAL A 257 -11.40 1.29 -17.11
C VAL A 257 -10.70 2.60 -16.76
N GLN A 258 -11.43 3.69 -16.63
CA GLN A 258 -10.83 5.00 -16.35
C GLN A 258 -11.76 5.94 -15.58
N GLN A 259 -11.14 6.99 -15.02
CA GLN A 259 -11.81 8.14 -14.41
C GLN A 259 -12.75 7.74 -13.27
N ALA A 260 -12.31 6.86 -12.38
CA ALA A 260 -12.98 6.65 -11.09
C ALA A 260 -12.52 7.70 -10.07
N GLU A 261 -13.42 8.09 -9.17
CA GLU A 261 -13.05 8.96 -8.03
C GLU A 261 -12.14 8.23 -7.06
N PHE A 262 -12.14 6.89 -7.05
CA PHE A 262 -11.35 6.10 -6.12
C PHE A 262 -10.78 4.86 -6.81
N ASN A 263 -11.54 3.76 -6.98
CA ASN A 263 -11.05 2.54 -7.64
C ASN A 263 -11.57 2.38 -9.07
N ALA A 264 -10.68 2.14 -10.04
CA ALA A 264 -11.12 1.63 -11.33
C ALA A 264 -11.66 0.19 -11.23
N VAL A 265 -10.95 -0.70 -10.54
CA VAL A 265 -11.40 -2.07 -10.27
C VAL A 265 -11.12 -2.40 -8.81
N TYR A 266 -12.14 -2.83 -8.08
CA TYR A 266 -12.05 -3.24 -6.69
C TYR A 266 -12.60 -4.67 -6.50
N VAL A 267 -11.73 -5.59 -6.04
CA VAL A 267 -12.11 -6.94 -5.59
C VAL A 267 -11.90 -7.05 -4.07
N MET A 268 -12.92 -7.45 -3.34
CA MET A 268 -12.87 -7.53 -1.87
C MET A 268 -13.33 -8.90 -1.36
N GLU A 269 -12.71 -9.40 -0.27
CA GLU A 269 -13.13 -10.60 0.46
C GLU A 269 -13.38 -11.83 -0.43
N SER A 270 -12.59 -11.97 -1.49
CA SER A 270 -12.84 -12.97 -2.53
C SER A 270 -11.82 -14.11 -2.46
N ASP A 271 -12.32 -15.34 -2.49
CA ASP A 271 -11.51 -16.56 -2.54
C ASP A 271 -11.48 -17.09 -3.98
N GLY A 272 -10.54 -16.57 -4.78
CA GLY A 272 -10.40 -16.89 -6.20
C GLY A 272 -10.87 -15.78 -7.12
N PHE A 273 -9.94 -15.09 -7.76
CA PHE A 273 -10.21 -14.13 -8.84
C PHE A 273 -9.06 -14.07 -9.86
N VAL A 274 -9.36 -13.65 -11.09
CA VAL A 274 -8.36 -13.31 -12.10
C VAL A 274 -8.68 -11.95 -12.73
N ILE A 275 -7.66 -11.09 -12.77
CA ILE A 275 -7.64 -9.85 -13.54
C ILE A 275 -6.55 -10.00 -14.61
N ASP A 276 -6.95 -10.12 -15.89
CA ASP A 276 -6.04 -10.44 -16.99
C ASP A 276 -6.19 -9.46 -18.15
N ARG A 277 -5.09 -8.79 -18.54
CA ARG A 277 -5.10 -7.83 -19.65
C ARG A 277 -6.12 -6.70 -19.44
N LEU A 278 -6.13 -6.06 -18.28
CA LEU A 278 -6.85 -4.80 -18.09
C LEU A 278 -5.95 -3.61 -18.38
N LEU A 279 -6.56 -2.48 -18.73
CA LEU A 279 -5.91 -1.18 -18.70
C LEU A 279 -6.67 -0.29 -17.73
N THR A 280 -6.06 0.16 -16.64
CA THR A 280 -6.68 1.10 -15.69
C THR A 280 -5.94 2.43 -15.72
N ARG A 281 -6.67 3.56 -15.80
CA ARG A 281 -5.99 4.86 -15.86
C ARG A 281 -6.80 6.06 -15.39
N GLY A 282 -6.07 7.10 -14.99
CA GLY A 282 -6.65 8.42 -14.78
C GLY A 282 -7.70 8.45 -13.68
N ASN A 283 -7.46 7.70 -12.61
CA ASN A 283 -8.33 7.66 -11.42
C ASN A 283 -7.74 8.57 -10.34
N ASP A 284 -8.57 9.08 -9.43
CA ASP A 284 -8.06 9.89 -8.32
C ASP A 284 -7.13 9.08 -7.42
N GLU A 285 -7.41 7.78 -7.22
CA GLU A 285 -6.59 6.93 -6.34
C GLU A 285 -6.07 5.67 -7.01
N TYR A 286 -6.87 4.61 -7.13
CA TYR A 286 -6.37 3.28 -7.48
C TYR A 286 -6.70 2.84 -8.91
N GLY A 287 -5.74 2.16 -9.52
CA GLY A 287 -5.94 1.38 -10.73
C GLY A 287 -6.69 0.08 -10.45
N ILE A 288 -5.99 -0.88 -9.86
CA ILE A 288 -6.53 -2.20 -9.50
C ILE A 288 -6.33 -2.39 -8.00
N LEU A 289 -7.42 -2.54 -7.25
CA LEU A 289 -7.43 -2.81 -5.82
C LEU A 289 -7.98 -4.23 -5.57
N ALA A 290 -7.23 -5.03 -4.82
CA ALA A 290 -7.67 -6.29 -4.24
C ALA A 290 -7.44 -6.24 -2.73
N PHE A 291 -8.47 -6.54 -1.93
CA PHE A 291 -8.42 -6.44 -0.47
C PHE A 291 -8.98 -7.67 0.23
N ALA A 292 -8.37 -8.08 1.34
CA ALA A 292 -8.84 -9.20 2.17
C ALA A 292 -9.10 -10.48 1.35
N SER A 293 -8.26 -10.79 0.36
CA SER A 293 -8.55 -11.81 -0.67
C SER A 293 -7.48 -12.89 -0.77
N ASP A 294 -7.87 -14.07 -1.27
CA ASP A 294 -7.03 -15.25 -1.48
C ASP A 294 -7.24 -15.83 -2.89
N HIS A 295 -6.33 -16.71 -3.32
CA HIS A 295 -6.30 -17.34 -4.65
C HIS A 295 -6.45 -16.34 -5.81
N GLY A 296 -5.91 -15.14 -5.64
CA GLY A 296 -5.98 -14.05 -6.60
C GLY A 296 -4.86 -14.09 -7.63
N VAL A 297 -5.16 -13.72 -8.89
CA VAL A 297 -4.13 -13.48 -9.91
C VAL A 297 -4.36 -12.16 -10.65
N ILE A 298 -3.35 -11.29 -10.67
CA ILE A 298 -3.35 -10.05 -11.46
C ILE A 298 -2.23 -10.13 -12.50
N LYS A 299 -2.58 -10.21 -13.78
CA LYS A 299 -1.57 -10.46 -14.83
C LYS A 299 -1.79 -9.67 -16.11
N HIS A 300 -0.68 -9.46 -16.83
CA HIS A 300 -0.64 -8.85 -18.17
C HIS A 300 -1.38 -7.50 -18.29
N SER A 301 -1.56 -6.80 -17.18
CA SER A 301 -2.34 -5.58 -17.08
C SER A 301 -1.44 -4.35 -17.09
N GLU A 302 -2.03 -3.19 -17.38
CA GLU A 302 -1.33 -1.91 -17.43
C GLU A 302 -2.10 -0.87 -16.62
N ALA A 303 -1.42 -0.17 -15.72
CA ALA A 303 -2.03 0.82 -14.83
C ALA A 303 -1.23 2.13 -14.83
N TYR A 304 -1.87 3.27 -15.11
CA TYR A 304 -1.17 4.56 -15.15
C TYR A 304 -2.04 5.80 -14.88
N TYR A 305 -1.44 6.89 -14.42
CA TYR A 305 -2.10 8.13 -14.05
C TYR A 305 -3.10 7.97 -12.88
N ASN A 306 -2.73 7.17 -11.88
CA ASN A 306 -3.53 6.97 -10.66
C ASN A 306 -2.85 7.72 -9.49
N GLY A 307 -3.63 8.46 -8.70
CA GLY A 307 -3.13 9.32 -7.61
C GLY A 307 -2.64 8.57 -6.37
N ASP A 308 -3.01 7.32 -6.20
CA ASP A 308 -2.33 6.36 -5.32
C ASP A 308 -1.51 5.40 -6.21
N SER A 309 -2.01 4.19 -6.41
CA SER A 309 -1.24 3.10 -6.97
C SER A 309 -1.89 2.48 -8.20
N GLY A 310 -1.04 1.97 -9.10
CA GLY A 310 -1.54 1.20 -10.22
C GLY A 310 -2.09 -0.18 -9.82
N ILE A 311 -1.47 -0.82 -8.82
CA ILE A 311 -1.86 -2.14 -8.32
C ILE A 311 -1.72 -2.14 -6.79
N TYR A 312 -2.79 -2.53 -6.10
CA TYR A 312 -2.87 -2.60 -4.64
C TYR A 312 -3.42 -3.97 -4.20
N PRO A 313 -2.60 -4.91 -3.70
CA PRO A 313 -3.07 -6.15 -3.07
C PRO A 313 -2.99 -6.05 -1.54
N GLY A 314 -3.69 -5.08 -0.95
CA GLY A 314 -3.68 -4.85 0.48
C GLY A 314 -4.42 -5.96 1.24
N SER A 315 -3.98 -6.22 2.47
CA SER A 315 -4.58 -7.24 3.33
C SER A 315 -4.82 -8.57 2.61
N ALA A 316 -3.92 -9.00 1.72
CA ALA A 316 -4.03 -10.33 1.12
C ALA A 316 -4.04 -11.37 2.24
N SER A 317 -4.78 -12.48 2.07
CA SER A 317 -5.00 -13.42 3.17
C SER A 317 -3.69 -13.86 3.83
N ASP A 318 -3.62 -13.70 5.14
CA ASP A 318 -2.42 -13.99 5.89
C ASP A 318 -2.26 -15.49 6.17
N VAL A 319 -1.82 -16.20 5.14
CA VAL A 319 -1.64 -17.67 5.17
C VAL A 319 -0.31 -18.06 5.83
N ASN A 320 0.51 -17.07 6.18
CA ASN A 320 1.83 -17.23 6.80
C ASN A 320 1.97 -16.52 8.16
N GLY A 321 0.94 -15.93 8.75
CA GLY A 321 1.04 -15.17 10.01
C GLY A 321 1.56 -15.96 11.22
N GLU A 322 1.40 -17.29 11.21
CA GLU A 322 1.98 -18.19 12.23
C GLU A 322 3.34 -18.79 11.83
N ASN A 323 3.90 -18.39 10.68
CA ASN A 323 5.13 -18.93 10.11
C ASN A 323 6.34 -18.07 10.48
N ASP A 324 7.11 -18.51 11.46
CA ASP A 324 8.34 -17.85 11.91
C ASP A 324 9.56 -18.02 10.95
N ARG A 325 9.34 -18.57 9.75
CA ARG A 325 10.41 -18.88 8.78
C ARG A 325 10.26 -18.04 7.53
N PHE A 326 11.40 -17.66 6.96
CA PHE A 326 11.47 -16.95 5.68
C PHE A 326 10.77 -17.65 4.51
N ARG A 327 10.73 -18.99 4.48
CA ARG A 327 10.05 -19.71 3.38
C ARG A 327 8.54 -19.73 3.64
N PRO A 328 7.70 -19.18 2.74
CA PRO A 328 6.25 -19.22 2.91
C PRO A 328 5.69 -20.62 2.62
N LYS A 329 4.54 -20.93 3.20
CA LYS A 329 3.73 -22.13 2.91
C LYS A 329 3.16 -22.07 1.50
N ARG A 330 2.58 -20.91 1.15
CA ARG A 330 2.09 -20.54 -0.18
C ARG A 330 1.93 -19.01 -0.25
N TYR A 331 1.56 -18.51 -1.42
CA TYR A 331 1.16 -17.13 -1.63
C TYR A 331 -0.36 -17.04 -1.85
N SER A 332 -0.96 -15.94 -1.42
CA SER A 332 -2.40 -15.69 -1.49
C SER A 332 -2.79 -15.00 -2.79
N ILE A 333 -1.95 -14.06 -3.25
CA ILE A 333 -2.15 -13.35 -4.52
C ILE A 333 -0.85 -13.41 -5.33
N GLU A 334 -0.96 -13.75 -6.62
CA GLU A 334 0.15 -13.75 -7.59
C GLU A 334 -0.03 -12.61 -8.60
N ILE A 335 1.03 -11.83 -8.84
CA ILE A 335 1.00 -10.62 -9.68
C ILE A 335 2.14 -10.68 -10.68
N PHE A 336 1.85 -10.81 -11.98
CA PHE A 336 2.93 -10.95 -12.96
C PHE A 336 2.69 -10.41 -14.38
N GLY A 337 3.78 -10.04 -15.04
CA GLY A 337 3.74 -9.56 -16.42
C GLY A 337 3.03 -8.22 -16.58
N ASN A 338 2.84 -7.46 -15.50
CA ASN A 338 2.15 -6.18 -15.50
C ASN A 338 3.10 -5.01 -15.79
N ARG A 339 2.52 -3.89 -16.22
CA ARG A 339 3.18 -2.59 -16.34
C ARG A 339 2.45 -1.57 -15.47
N SER A 340 3.06 -1.11 -14.39
CA SER A 340 2.50 -0.06 -13.56
C SER A 340 3.42 1.15 -13.56
N HIS A 341 2.94 2.26 -14.12
CA HIS A 341 3.78 3.41 -14.41
C HIS A 341 3.04 4.73 -14.39
N HIS A 342 3.77 5.83 -14.17
CA HIS A 342 3.17 7.16 -14.10
C HIS A 342 2.04 7.27 -13.06
N ASN A 343 2.20 6.62 -11.92
CA ASN A 343 1.33 6.73 -10.74
C ASN A 343 2.12 7.35 -9.59
N THR A 344 1.47 7.70 -8.49
CA THR A 344 2.21 7.99 -7.25
C THR A 344 3.01 6.74 -6.84
N LEU A 345 2.35 5.59 -6.77
CA LEU A 345 2.95 4.29 -6.48
C LEU A 345 2.77 3.31 -7.66
N GLY A 346 3.83 2.61 -8.05
CA GLY A 346 3.69 1.49 -9.00
C GLY A 346 2.93 0.31 -8.37
N TYR A 347 3.21 0.02 -7.11
CA TYR A 347 2.60 -0.99 -6.28
C TYR A 347 2.49 -0.44 -4.86
N SER A 348 1.36 -0.66 -4.20
CA SER A 348 1.12 -0.33 -2.79
C SER A 348 0.51 -1.53 -2.08
N GLY A 349 0.88 -1.82 -0.85
CA GLY A 349 0.48 -3.08 -0.19
C GLY A 349 0.51 -2.98 1.32
N THR A 350 -0.37 -2.17 1.89
CA THR A 350 -0.65 -2.17 3.33
C THR A 350 -1.12 -3.54 3.76
N ALA A 351 -0.48 -4.14 4.76
CA ALA A 351 -0.76 -5.52 5.17
C ALA A 351 -0.78 -6.50 3.97
N GLY A 352 0.03 -6.25 2.94
CA GLY A 352 0.09 -7.07 1.72
C GLY A 352 0.74 -8.43 1.96
N ASN A 353 0.10 -9.27 2.76
CA ASN A 353 0.67 -10.52 3.26
C ASN A 353 0.75 -11.58 2.18
N SER A 354 1.85 -12.33 2.19
CA SER A 354 1.95 -13.53 1.35
C SER A 354 1.68 -13.25 -0.14
N VAL A 355 2.07 -12.08 -0.64
CA VAL A 355 1.91 -11.70 -2.06
C VAL A 355 3.15 -12.06 -2.87
N TYR A 356 2.98 -12.67 -4.04
CA TYR A 356 4.08 -12.94 -4.97
C TYR A 356 3.99 -12.08 -6.22
N SER A 357 4.85 -11.09 -6.33
CA SER A 357 4.91 -10.14 -7.45
C SER A 357 6.17 -10.37 -8.27
N HIS A 358 6.03 -10.83 -9.52
CA HIS A 358 7.18 -11.16 -10.36
C HIS A 358 7.06 -10.81 -11.84
N HIS A 359 8.21 -10.55 -12.47
CA HIS A 359 8.27 -10.23 -13.91
C HIS A 359 7.41 -9.02 -14.31
N ASN A 360 7.16 -8.11 -13.37
CA ASN A 360 6.47 -6.85 -13.62
C ASN A 360 7.46 -5.74 -13.98
N ARG A 361 6.91 -4.62 -14.47
CA ARG A 361 7.65 -3.38 -14.69
C ARG A 361 7.00 -2.26 -13.90
N PHE A 362 7.72 -1.72 -12.92
CA PHE A 362 7.32 -0.60 -12.08
C PHE A 362 8.22 0.59 -12.41
N TYR A 363 7.71 1.58 -13.14
CA TYR A 363 8.57 2.65 -13.67
C TYR A 363 7.89 4.00 -13.84
N LYS A 364 8.67 5.08 -13.81
CA LYS A 364 8.16 6.47 -13.97
C LYS A 364 7.04 6.82 -12.98
N ASN A 365 7.01 6.18 -11.81
CA ASN A 365 6.16 6.59 -10.70
C ASN A 365 6.88 7.63 -9.83
N ALA A 366 6.26 8.10 -8.75
CA ALA A 366 7.01 8.75 -7.67
C ALA A 366 7.83 7.71 -6.90
N THR A 367 7.21 6.57 -6.55
CA THR A 367 7.84 5.42 -5.92
C THR A 367 7.43 4.13 -6.63
N GLY A 368 8.36 3.19 -6.79
CA GLY A 368 8.15 1.95 -7.53
C GLY A 368 7.20 0.98 -6.82
N ILE A 369 7.63 0.47 -5.67
CA ILE A 369 6.91 -0.50 -4.84
C ILE A 369 6.91 0.03 -3.40
N SER A 370 5.76 -0.01 -2.74
CA SER A 370 5.63 0.24 -1.31
C SER A 370 4.82 -0.87 -0.65
N THR A 371 5.24 -1.29 0.54
CA THR A 371 4.46 -2.11 1.46
C THR A 371 4.67 -1.58 2.86
N ASP A 372 3.68 -1.76 3.71
CA ASP A 372 3.79 -1.28 5.08
C ASP A 372 2.90 -2.04 6.06
N SER A 373 3.24 -1.85 7.33
CA SER A 373 2.44 -2.23 8.49
C SER A 373 1.79 -1.02 9.16
N LEU A 374 1.56 0.08 8.46
CA LEU A 374 1.40 1.39 9.10
C LEU A 374 -0.03 1.76 9.47
N PHE A 375 -1.01 1.18 8.80
CA PHE A 375 -2.38 1.64 8.89
C PHE A 375 -3.23 0.69 9.74
N PRO A 376 -3.67 1.11 10.94
CA PRO A 376 -4.58 0.34 11.79
C PRO A 376 -5.84 -0.17 11.04
N GLY A 377 -6.52 -1.15 11.59
CA GLY A 377 -7.76 -1.70 11.01
C GLY A 377 -7.56 -2.64 9.80
N HIS A 378 -6.37 -2.68 9.19
CA HIS A 378 -6.04 -3.64 8.15
C HIS A 378 -5.83 -5.05 8.73
N PRO A 379 -6.58 -6.08 8.31
CA PRO A 379 -6.40 -7.43 8.85
C PRO A 379 -5.07 -8.03 8.42
N GLY A 380 -4.44 -8.77 9.33
CA GLY A 380 -3.15 -9.44 9.09
C GLY A 380 -1.94 -8.55 9.30
N LEU A 381 -2.03 -7.49 10.10
CA LEU A 381 -0.85 -6.77 10.58
C LEU A 381 -0.12 -7.56 11.68
N PRO A 382 1.23 -7.49 11.74
CA PRO A 382 2.12 -6.78 10.81
C PRO A 382 2.24 -7.49 9.46
N GLN A 383 2.54 -6.71 8.41
CA GLN A 383 2.73 -7.21 7.05
C GLN A 383 3.84 -8.27 6.97
N ASP A 384 3.61 -9.38 6.27
CA ASP A 384 4.60 -10.46 6.12
C ASP A 384 4.69 -11.16 4.76
N HIS A 385 5.79 -11.89 4.56
CA HIS A 385 6.06 -12.87 3.49
C HIS A 385 5.73 -12.42 2.05
N ALA A 386 5.76 -11.12 1.78
CA ALA A 386 5.68 -10.61 0.42
C ALA A 386 6.98 -10.88 -0.32
N ARG A 387 6.88 -11.18 -1.62
CA ARG A 387 8.02 -11.47 -2.47
C ARG A 387 7.95 -10.71 -3.77
N TRP A 388 8.90 -9.82 -3.99
CA TRP A 388 9.12 -9.13 -5.26
C TRP A 388 10.33 -9.74 -5.96
N SER A 389 10.05 -10.55 -6.99
CA SER A 389 11.08 -11.33 -7.69
C SER A 389 11.17 -11.04 -9.18
N ARG A 390 12.36 -10.83 -9.74
CA ARG A 390 12.56 -10.70 -11.21
C ARG A 390 11.74 -9.57 -11.85
N ASN A 391 11.50 -8.48 -11.11
CA ASN A 391 10.86 -7.29 -11.62
C ASN A 391 11.89 -6.32 -12.22
N LYS A 392 11.43 -5.43 -13.10
CA LYS A 392 12.18 -4.23 -13.50
C LYS A 392 11.62 -3.02 -12.76
N ILE A 393 12.41 -2.40 -11.90
CA ILE A 393 12.00 -1.31 -11.02
C ILE A 393 12.89 -0.11 -11.29
N TYR A 394 12.41 0.87 -12.06
CA TYR A 394 13.29 1.90 -12.60
C TYR A 394 12.68 3.26 -12.88
N SER A 395 13.52 4.30 -12.86
CA SER A 395 13.13 5.67 -13.19
C SER A 395 11.92 6.17 -12.38
N ASN A 396 11.72 5.70 -11.15
CA ASN A 396 10.62 6.15 -10.29
C ASN A 396 11.02 7.46 -9.61
N ASN A 397 11.08 8.55 -10.38
CA ASN A 397 11.57 9.86 -9.94
C ASN A 397 10.59 11.00 -10.23
N VAL A 398 9.37 10.69 -10.68
CA VAL A 398 8.42 11.72 -11.09
C VAL A 398 7.82 12.34 -9.83
N ASN A 399 8.15 13.59 -9.57
CA ASN A 399 7.63 14.31 -8.43
C ASN A 399 6.25 14.90 -8.76
N TYR A 400 5.20 14.17 -8.41
CA TYR A 400 3.81 14.59 -8.66
C TYR A 400 3.31 15.64 -7.67
N PHE A 401 3.86 15.66 -6.45
CA PHE A 401 3.57 16.65 -5.42
C PHE A 401 3.86 18.07 -5.96
N THR A 402 5.11 18.32 -6.34
CA THR A 402 5.53 19.63 -6.90
C THR A 402 4.89 19.96 -8.24
N LYS A 403 4.58 18.95 -9.05
CA LYS A 403 4.06 19.15 -10.40
C LYS A 403 2.58 19.50 -10.44
N TYR A 404 1.78 19.01 -9.48
CA TYR A 404 0.32 19.10 -9.54
C TYR A 404 -0.35 19.54 -8.24
N VAL A 405 0.18 19.16 -7.07
CA VAL A 405 -0.34 19.61 -5.77
C VAL A 405 0.03 21.09 -5.57
N ASP A 406 1.32 21.41 -5.68
CA ASP A 406 1.83 22.77 -5.42
C ASP A 406 1.34 23.81 -6.43
N THR A 407 1.04 23.38 -7.65
CA THR A 407 0.51 24.26 -8.70
C THR A 407 -1.01 24.45 -8.59
N GLY A 408 -1.66 23.87 -7.58
CA GLY A 408 -3.11 23.94 -7.38
C GLY A 408 -3.93 23.16 -8.41
N VAL A 409 -3.32 22.27 -9.20
CA VAL A 409 -4.05 21.43 -10.16
C VAL A 409 -4.92 20.43 -9.40
N CYS A 410 -4.37 19.82 -8.34
CA CYS A 410 -5.09 18.84 -7.52
C CYS A 410 -6.19 19.44 -6.64
N ALA A 411 -6.22 20.76 -6.46
CA ALA A 411 -7.30 21.46 -5.77
C ALA A 411 -8.53 21.70 -6.67
N LYS A 412 -8.44 21.47 -7.98
CA LYS A 412 -9.57 21.64 -8.90
C LYS A 412 -10.58 20.50 -8.76
N PRO A 413 -11.84 20.68 -9.20
CA PRO A 413 -12.77 19.56 -9.38
C PRO A 413 -12.14 18.44 -10.22
N MET A 414 -12.36 17.16 -9.84
CA MET A 414 -11.71 16.01 -10.50
C MET A 414 -11.80 16.01 -12.03
N PRO A 415 -12.96 16.35 -12.67
CA PRO A 415 -13.06 16.42 -14.13
C PRO A 415 -12.13 17.44 -14.79
N GLU A 416 -11.66 18.45 -14.05
CA GLU A 416 -10.82 19.55 -14.53
C GLU A 416 -9.32 19.33 -14.27
N ARG A 417 -8.95 18.30 -13.50
CA ARG A 417 -7.54 18.02 -13.13
C ARG A 417 -6.69 17.56 -14.32
N GLY A 418 -7.30 17.05 -15.38
CA GLY A 418 -6.59 16.62 -16.59
C GLY A 418 -5.90 15.25 -16.47
N TYR A 419 -6.50 14.31 -15.75
CA TYR A 419 -5.96 12.96 -15.51
C TYR A 419 -5.54 12.23 -16.79
N LEU A 420 -6.37 12.28 -17.84
CA LEU A 420 -6.05 11.62 -19.11
C LEU A 420 -4.93 12.31 -19.91
N GLN A 421 -4.53 13.52 -19.50
CA GLN A 421 -3.38 14.26 -20.03
C GLN A 421 -2.11 14.04 -19.19
N GLY A 422 -2.17 13.21 -18.15
CA GLY A 422 -1.02 12.79 -17.36
C GLY A 422 -0.90 13.42 -15.98
N THR A 423 -1.93 14.13 -15.52
CA THR A 423 -2.03 14.56 -14.12
C THR A 423 -2.13 13.35 -13.20
N VAL A 424 -1.46 13.44 -12.06
CA VAL A 424 -1.52 12.51 -10.93
C VAL A 424 -1.58 13.37 -9.68
N CYS A 425 -2.52 13.09 -8.80
CA CYS A 425 -2.68 13.81 -7.54
C CYS A 425 -2.41 12.87 -6.37
N PRO A 426 -1.17 12.87 -5.83
CA PRO A 426 -0.82 12.06 -4.68
C PRO A 426 -1.83 12.19 -3.54
N VAL A 427 -2.26 11.05 -3.01
CA VAL A 427 -3.07 10.95 -1.78
C VAL A 427 -2.28 10.35 -0.61
N VAL A 428 -1.10 9.79 -0.89
CA VAL A 428 -0.28 9.07 0.12
C VAL A 428 1.13 9.65 0.24
N PRO A 429 1.70 9.67 1.46
CA PRO A 429 3.05 10.13 1.69
C PRO A 429 4.08 9.08 1.27
N VAL A 430 4.80 9.32 0.18
CA VAL A 430 5.81 8.38 -0.32
C VAL A 430 7.12 9.07 -0.75
N PRO A 431 8.28 8.43 -0.54
CA PRO A 431 9.58 9.02 -0.84
C PRO A 431 9.88 8.99 -2.35
N VAL A 432 9.69 10.13 -3.01
CA VAL A 432 9.99 10.32 -4.45
C VAL A 432 11.42 9.86 -4.75
N GLY A 433 11.60 9.06 -5.81
CA GLY A 433 12.92 8.56 -6.20
C GLY A 433 13.24 7.16 -5.70
N THR A 434 12.29 6.46 -5.06
CA THR A 434 12.54 5.18 -4.39
C THR A 434 12.05 4.01 -5.24
N GLY A 435 12.89 2.98 -5.38
CA GLY A 435 12.55 1.74 -6.09
C GLY A 435 11.59 0.85 -5.28
N VAL A 436 12.02 0.41 -4.10
CA VAL A 436 11.24 -0.44 -3.18
C VAL A 436 11.28 0.17 -1.79
N LEU A 437 10.12 0.32 -1.17
CA LEU A 437 9.93 0.73 0.23
C LEU A 437 9.27 -0.41 1.01
N ILE A 438 9.88 -0.82 2.13
CA ILE A 438 9.33 -1.78 3.10
C ILE A 438 9.28 -1.08 4.47
N ALA A 439 8.10 -0.67 4.90
CA ALA A 439 7.88 -0.01 6.19
C ALA A 439 7.28 -0.99 7.21
N GLY A 440 8.12 -1.63 8.02
CA GLY A 440 7.66 -2.53 9.08
C GLY A 440 7.18 -3.90 8.60
N GLY A 441 7.66 -4.38 7.46
CA GLY A 441 7.31 -5.71 6.93
C GLY A 441 8.24 -6.82 7.43
N ASN A 442 7.73 -8.04 7.55
CA ASN A 442 8.46 -9.21 8.06
C ASN A 442 8.64 -10.30 6.98
N PHE A 443 9.77 -11.00 7.02
CA PHE A 443 10.07 -12.15 6.15
C PHE A 443 9.92 -11.87 4.65
N ASN A 444 10.00 -10.61 4.24
CA ASN A 444 9.85 -10.19 2.86
C ASN A 444 11.10 -10.51 2.03
N SER A 445 10.90 -10.69 0.73
CA SER A 445 11.96 -10.98 -0.22
C SER A 445 11.97 -9.96 -1.36
N THR A 446 13.08 -9.25 -1.52
CA THR A 446 13.38 -8.45 -2.72
C THR A 446 14.50 -9.15 -3.48
N ASP A 447 14.13 -10.01 -4.44
CA ASP A 447 15.08 -10.94 -5.07
C ASP A 447 15.17 -10.89 -6.60
N ASN A 448 16.40 -10.99 -7.12
CA ASN A 448 16.64 -11.13 -8.56
C ASN A 448 16.00 -10.04 -9.44
N ASN A 449 15.81 -8.83 -8.92
CA ASN A 449 15.24 -7.70 -9.65
C ASN A 449 16.33 -6.91 -10.39
N GLU A 450 15.93 -6.21 -11.46
CA GLU A 450 16.71 -5.14 -12.08
C GLU A 450 16.24 -3.80 -11.48
N ILE A 451 17.05 -3.16 -10.63
CA ILE A 451 16.70 -1.94 -9.90
C ILE A 451 17.66 -0.82 -10.29
N TYR A 452 17.22 0.15 -11.09
CA TYR A 452 18.12 1.16 -11.66
C TYR A 452 17.44 2.51 -11.90
N ASP A 453 18.23 3.58 -12.00
CA ASP A 453 17.73 4.95 -12.23
C ASP A 453 16.68 5.41 -11.20
N ASN A 454 16.68 4.90 -9.96
CA ASN A 454 15.88 5.43 -8.86
C ASN A 454 16.76 6.38 -8.04
N TRP A 455 16.46 7.69 -8.10
CA TRP A 455 17.40 8.75 -7.76
C TRP A 455 17.58 8.97 -6.26
N ARG A 456 16.65 8.48 -5.43
CA ARG A 456 16.79 8.47 -3.97
C ARG A 456 17.41 7.15 -3.54
N TYR A 457 16.62 6.07 -3.54
CA TYR A 457 17.05 4.76 -3.06
C TYR A 457 16.65 3.64 -4.03
N GLY A 458 17.51 2.63 -4.19
CA GLY A 458 17.15 1.37 -4.83
C GLY A 458 16.13 0.62 -3.98
N THR A 459 16.49 0.36 -2.72
CA THR A 459 15.60 -0.18 -1.68
C THR A 459 15.69 0.66 -0.41
N MET A 460 14.57 0.83 0.28
CA MET A 460 14.44 1.50 1.57
C MET A 460 13.66 0.59 2.53
N GLN A 461 14.20 0.35 3.72
CA GLN A 461 13.54 -0.45 4.75
C GLN A 461 13.66 0.21 6.12
N PHE A 462 12.58 0.26 6.90
CA PHE A 462 12.62 0.71 8.29
C PHE A 462 11.59 0.02 9.18
N TRP A 463 11.85 -0.01 10.48
CA TRP A 463 10.95 -0.49 11.53
C TRP A 463 9.76 0.44 11.76
N VAL A 464 8.62 -0.17 12.07
CA VAL A 464 7.39 0.52 12.47
C VAL A 464 7.01 0.11 13.89
N PRO A 465 7.00 1.04 14.85
CA PRO A 465 6.58 0.77 16.22
C PRO A 465 5.12 0.34 16.32
N ALA A 466 4.84 -0.62 17.20
CA ALA A 466 3.47 -1.05 17.50
C ALA A 466 2.48 0.09 17.82
N PRO A 467 2.82 1.13 18.61
CA PRO A 467 1.90 2.23 18.88
C PRO A 467 1.42 3.02 17.66
N LEU A 468 2.20 3.07 16.56
CA LEU A 468 1.76 3.71 15.31
C LEU A 468 0.73 2.88 14.55
N ARG A 469 0.50 1.64 14.99
CA ARG A 469 -0.41 0.65 14.39
C ARG A 469 -1.60 0.34 15.31
N ASP A 470 -1.87 1.21 16.29
CA ASP A 470 -2.82 1.01 17.40
C ASP A 470 -2.60 -0.30 18.19
N GLU A 471 -1.35 -0.74 18.27
CA GLU A 471 -0.94 -1.88 19.08
C GLU A 471 -0.13 -1.39 20.30
N PHE A 472 -0.70 -1.60 21.49
CA PHE A 472 -0.14 -1.07 22.75
C PHE A 472 0.47 -2.14 23.64
N ASP A 473 0.52 -3.42 23.22
CA ASP A 473 1.31 -4.44 23.89
C ASP A 473 2.81 -4.09 23.83
N PRO A 474 3.48 -3.80 24.96
CA PRO A 474 4.90 -3.47 24.96
C PRO A 474 5.79 -4.58 24.39
N ALA A 475 5.33 -5.84 24.41
CA ALA A 475 6.06 -6.96 23.81
C ALA A 475 6.14 -6.86 22.28
N LYS A 476 5.26 -6.07 21.65
CA LYS A 476 5.20 -5.87 20.21
C LYS A 476 5.91 -4.61 19.74
N LEU A 477 6.55 -3.85 20.63
CA LEU A 477 7.22 -2.60 20.24
C LEU A 477 8.17 -2.79 19.05
N TYR A 478 8.93 -3.88 19.05
CA TYR A 478 9.88 -4.24 17.98
C TYR A 478 9.46 -5.53 17.27
N ASP A 479 8.19 -5.68 16.87
CA ASP A 479 7.70 -6.88 16.16
C ASP A 479 7.72 -6.77 14.64
N THR A 480 8.28 -5.70 14.09
CA THR A 480 8.34 -5.43 12.65
C THR A 480 9.77 -5.33 12.11
N SER A 481 9.90 -5.37 10.78
CA SER A 481 11.18 -5.29 10.06
C SER A 481 12.14 -6.41 10.40
N HIS A 482 11.64 -7.65 10.46
CA HIS A 482 12.42 -8.84 10.77
C HIS A 482 12.51 -9.81 9.61
N GLY A 483 13.66 -10.50 9.50
CA GLY A 483 13.82 -11.64 8.60
C GLY A 483 13.76 -11.30 7.11
N ASN A 484 13.80 -10.02 6.74
CA ASN A 484 13.74 -9.58 5.36
C ASN A 484 15.03 -9.92 4.61
N ARG A 485 14.92 -10.28 3.33
CA ARG A 485 16.07 -10.65 2.51
C ARG A 485 16.07 -9.90 1.20
N THR A 486 17.15 -9.15 0.96
CA THR A 486 17.40 -8.46 -0.30
C THR A 486 18.56 -9.13 -1.00
N PHE A 487 18.33 -9.88 -2.08
CA PHE A 487 19.39 -10.69 -2.67
C PHE A 487 19.35 -10.89 -4.17
N GLY A 488 20.54 -11.05 -4.75
CA GLY A 488 20.69 -11.38 -6.17
C GLY A 488 20.16 -10.29 -7.11
N ASN A 489 19.96 -9.07 -6.64
CA ASN A 489 19.48 -7.96 -7.46
C ASN A 489 20.63 -7.34 -8.29
N GLU A 490 20.29 -6.82 -9.45
CA GLU A 490 21.17 -6.01 -10.30
C GLU A 490 20.88 -4.54 -10.08
N MET A 491 21.78 -3.85 -9.39
CA MET A 491 21.61 -2.47 -8.96
C MET A 491 22.31 -1.49 -9.91
N GLY A 492 21.54 -0.56 -10.48
CA GLY A 492 22.05 0.54 -11.29
C GLY A 492 22.49 0.15 -12.71
N PHE A 493 22.10 -1.02 -13.22
CA PHE A 493 22.34 -1.42 -14.60
C PHE A 493 21.07 -1.34 -15.43
N GLY A 494 21.14 -0.61 -16.54
CA GLY A 494 20.06 -0.56 -17.52
C GLY A 494 20.03 -1.81 -18.42
N PRO A 495 18.99 -1.97 -19.26
CA PRO A 495 18.76 -3.19 -20.03
C PRO A 495 19.84 -3.57 -21.06
N ARG A 496 20.77 -2.66 -21.39
CA ARG A 496 21.90 -2.89 -22.31
C ARG A 496 23.25 -2.88 -21.57
N GLY A 497 23.23 -3.05 -20.25
CA GLY A 497 24.42 -2.99 -19.39
C GLY A 497 24.97 -1.58 -19.14
N GLN A 498 24.29 -0.54 -19.63
CA GLN A 498 24.69 0.83 -19.37
C GLN A 498 24.47 1.18 -17.89
N LYS A 499 25.39 1.93 -17.29
CA LYS A 499 25.27 2.36 -15.89
C LYS A 499 24.19 3.43 -15.76
N LEU A 500 23.10 3.10 -15.10
CA LEU A 500 21.98 3.97 -14.73
C LEU A 500 21.85 3.92 -13.20
N TYR A 501 22.71 4.66 -12.52
CA TYR A 501 22.85 4.61 -11.07
C TYR A 501 21.54 4.81 -10.32
N ASN A 502 21.37 4.10 -9.20
CA ASN A 502 20.50 4.59 -8.13
C ASN A 502 21.25 5.68 -7.34
N GLY A 503 20.51 6.46 -6.54
CA GLY A 503 21.10 7.37 -5.55
C GLY A 503 22.00 6.61 -4.58
N MET A 504 21.36 5.80 -3.75
CA MET A 504 21.98 4.75 -2.93
C MET A 504 21.29 3.42 -3.22
N ASP A 505 22.01 2.30 -3.19
CA ASP A 505 21.41 1.00 -3.52
C ASP A 505 20.52 0.50 -2.37
N HIS A 506 20.97 0.60 -1.12
CA HIS A 506 20.22 0.13 0.05
C HIS A 506 20.21 1.16 1.20
N TRP A 507 19.02 1.63 1.56
CA TRP A 507 18.80 2.41 2.78
C TRP A 507 18.10 1.54 3.83
N TRP A 508 18.65 1.49 5.04
CA TRP A 508 18.09 0.79 6.19
C TRP A 508 18.29 1.64 7.46
N ASP A 509 17.33 1.59 8.37
CA ASP A 509 17.38 2.26 9.67
C ASP A 509 18.21 1.52 10.74
N ASP A 510 18.83 0.39 10.38
CA ASP A 510 19.57 -0.54 11.26
C ASP A 510 18.69 -1.31 12.27
N GLU A 511 17.36 -1.21 12.20
CA GLU A 511 16.45 -1.90 13.13
C GLU A 511 16.02 -3.28 12.62
N GLY A 512 15.71 -4.13 13.60
CA GLY A 512 15.16 -5.46 13.38
C GLY A 512 16.20 -6.56 13.24
N GLN A 513 15.75 -7.79 13.51
CA GLN A 513 16.58 -8.99 13.51
C GLN A 513 16.38 -9.83 12.25
N GLY A 514 17.41 -10.55 11.82
CA GLY A 514 17.26 -11.50 10.72
C GLY A 514 17.37 -10.91 9.31
N ASN A 515 17.55 -9.60 9.20
CA ASN A 515 17.63 -8.93 7.90
C ASN A 515 19.00 -9.20 7.26
N CYS A 516 19.04 -9.40 5.94
CA CYS A 516 20.31 -9.62 5.27
C CYS A 516 20.29 -9.20 3.79
N TRP A 517 21.47 -8.78 3.33
CA TRP A 517 21.74 -8.37 1.96
C TRP A 517 22.85 -9.24 1.37
N VAL A 518 22.56 -10.05 0.36
CA VAL A 518 23.54 -11.00 -0.19
C VAL A 518 23.50 -11.07 -1.71
N ASN A 519 24.67 -11.18 -2.33
CA ASN A 519 24.81 -11.37 -3.78
C ASN A 519 24.14 -10.28 -4.64
N ASN A 520 23.91 -9.07 -4.10
CA ASN A 520 23.49 -7.94 -4.92
C ASN A 520 24.71 -7.42 -5.69
N THR A 521 24.54 -7.09 -6.96
CA THR A 521 25.58 -6.49 -7.79
C THR A 521 25.30 -5.01 -7.98
N SER A 522 26.34 -4.19 -8.12
CA SER A 522 26.16 -2.75 -8.33
C SER A 522 26.96 -2.21 -9.50
N SER A 523 26.37 -1.25 -10.22
CA SER A 523 27.03 -0.43 -11.24
C SER A 523 28.22 0.38 -10.69
N ARG A 524 28.34 0.49 -9.37
CA ARG A 524 29.43 1.12 -8.63
C ARG A 524 30.55 0.14 -8.22
N GLY A 525 30.42 -1.15 -8.53
CA GLY A 525 31.33 -2.21 -8.09
C GLY A 525 30.71 -2.97 -6.93
N GLU A 526 30.74 -2.37 -5.74
CA GLU A 526 30.04 -2.86 -4.55
C GLU A 526 28.71 -2.10 -4.35
N PRO A 527 27.66 -2.74 -3.81
CA PRO A 527 26.44 -2.04 -3.37
C PRO A 527 26.76 -0.90 -2.42
N THR A 528 26.07 0.24 -2.58
CA THR A 528 26.16 1.35 -1.63
C THR A 528 25.03 1.30 -0.62
N ASP A 529 25.34 1.63 0.62
CA ASP A 529 24.38 1.62 1.71
C ASP A 529 24.68 2.70 2.76
N ASN A 530 23.78 2.84 3.73
CA ASN A 530 23.92 3.71 4.89
C ASN A 530 24.15 2.94 6.20
N PHE A 531 24.50 1.65 6.17
CA PHE A 531 24.44 0.78 7.34
C PHE A 531 25.48 1.20 8.38
N LEU A 532 25.03 1.41 9.64
CA LEU A 532 25.94 1.70 10.76
C LEU A 532 26.37 0.42 11.46
N VAL A 533 25.59 -0.65 11.31
CA VAL A 533 25.85 -1.98 11.83
C VAL A 533 26.01 -2.95 10.68
N ASP A 534 26.98 -3.86 10.77
CA ASP A 534 27.09 -4.95 9.81
C ASP A 534 25.91 -5.92 10.03
N PRO A 535 25.01 -6.10 9.04
CA PRO A 535 23.90 -7.03 9.17
C PRO A 535 24.37 -8.49 9.18
N GLY A 536 25.61 -8.79 8.79
CA GLY A 536 26.09 -10.16 8.69
C GLY A 536 25.39 -10.98 7.59
N PRO A 537 25.89 -12.21 7.32
CA PRO A 537 25.34 -13.04 6.26
C PRO A 537 24.03 -13.73 6.68
N CYS A 538 23.13 -13.94 5.72
CA CYS A 538 21.87 -14.67 5.96
C CYS A 538 22.06 -16.08 6.57
N ALA A 539 23.19 -16.73 6.27
CA ALA A 539 23.51 -18.08 6.75
C ALA A 539 23.84 -18.12 8.26
N GLU A 540 24.26 -17.00 8.83
CA GLU A 540 24.59 -16.85 10.26
C GLU A 540 23.46 -16.19 11.06
N GLY A 541 22.32 -15.94 10.41
CA GLY A 541 21.14 -15.38 11.04
C GLY A 541 20.87 -13.92 10.68
N GLY A 542 21.71 -13.24 9.91
CA GLY A 542 21.49 -11.84 9.52
C GLY A 542 21.57 -10.86 10.70
N SER A 543 20.90 -9.72 10.57
CA SER A 543 21.03 -8.59 11.49
C SER A 543 20.64 -8.95 12.91
N PHE A 544 21.22 -8.26 13.88
CA PHE A 544 20.75 -8.25 15.26
C PHE A 544 19.90 -7.01 15.51
N ASN A 545 18.85 -7.16 16.31
CA ASN A 545 18.03 -6.01 16.69
C ASN A 545 18.88 -4.99 17.45
N SER A 546 18.86 -3.73 17.01
CA SER A 546 19.68 -2.64 17.56
C SER A 546 18.80 -1.45 17.98
N PRO A 547 18.00 -1.59 19.06
CA PRO A 547 17.02 -0.59 19.47
C PRO A 547 17.62 0.81 19.65
N GLY A 548 16.99 1.81 19.03
CA GLY A 548 17.33 3.22 19.13
C GLY A 548 18.24 3.72 18.02
N THR A 549 18.58 2.88 17.03
CA THR A 549 19.30 3.31 15.83
C THR A 549 18.38 4.08 14.87
N ALA A 550 17.11 3.69 14.79
CA ALA A 550 16.07 4.45 14.09
C ALA A 550 15.84 5.87 14.65
N ALA A 551 16.14 6.11 15.93
CA ALA A 551 16.09 7.48 16.50
C ALA A 551 17.25 8.38 16.02
N VAL A 552 18.31 7.80 15.46
CA VAL A 552 19.46 8.53 14.88
C VAL A 552 19.33 8.65 13.36
N LYS A 553 18.71 7.66 12.71
CA LYS A 553 18.39 7.68 11.28
C LYS A 553 16.93 8.07 11.08
N ASP A 554 16.70 9.35 10.82
CA ASP A 554 15.36 9.80 10.44
C ASP A 554 14.95 9.16 9.11
N ALA A 555 14.03 8.20 9.18
CA ALA A 555 13.40 7.60 8.00
C ALA A 555 12.49 8.59 7.28
N GLY A 556 12.18 9.74 7.89
CA GLY A 556 11.24 10.73 7.42
C GLY A 556 9.79 10.32 7.61
N PHE A 557 9.50 9.10 8.09
CA PHE A 557 8.13 8.62 8.16
C PHE A 557 7.27 9.44 9.13
N LEU A 558 7.73 9.65 10.37
CA LEU A 558 6.95 10.38 11.38
C LEU A 558 6.63 11.83 10.97
N SER A 559 7.55 12.48 10.27
CA SER A 559 7.35 13.83 9.75
C SER A 559 6.46 13.81 8.50
N CYS A 560 6.69 12.88 7.57
CA CYS A 560 5.97 12.80 6.31
C CYS A 560 4.57 12.18 6.40
N SER A 561 4.26 11.39 7.44
CA SER A 561 2.97 10.71 7.58
C SER A 561 1.81 11.67 7.80
N GLN A 562 2.11 12.91 8.20
CA GLN A 562 1.13 13.98 8.38
C GLN A 562 0.64 14.57 7.06
N TYR A 563 1.09 14.04 5.92
CA TYR A 563 0.74 14.56 4.61
C TYR A 563 -0.77 14.66 4.40
N ASP A 564 -1.23 15.86 4.09
CA ASP A 564 -2.56 16.11 3.56
C ASP A 564 -2.44 17.02 2.34
N ARG A 565 -2.92 16.53 1.19
CA ARG A 565 -2.90 17.26 -0.07
C ARG A 565 -3.74 18.55 -0.04
N ASN A 566 -4.77 18.61 0.82
CA ASN A 566 -5.72 19.70 0.89
C ASN A 566 -5.24 20.80 1.84
N ASP A 567 -4.60 20.44 2.95
CA ASP A 567 -4.06 21.41 3.90
C ASP A 567 -2.86 22.23 3.32
N PRO A 568 -2.86 23.57 3.44
CA PRO A 568 -1.76 24.43 2.98
C PRO A 568 -0.39 24.16 3.61
N THR A 569 -0.37 23.70 4.85
CA THR A 569 0.83 23.39 5.64
C THR A 569 1.19 21.92 5.46
N LEU A 570 0.24 21.01 5.67
CA LEU A 570 0.49 19.58 5.70
C LEU A 570 0.65 18.96 4.29
N ARG A 571 0.42 19.70 3.21
CA ARG A 571 0.89 19.28 1.88
C ARG A 571 2.42 19.19 1.79
N HIS A 572 3.13 19.89 2.68
CA HIS A 572 4.58 19.81 2.93
C HIS A 572 4.82 19.82 4.43
N PRO A 573 4.60 18.69 5.12
CA PRO A 573 4.82 18.61 6.56
C PRO A 573 6.23 19.09 6.92
N PRO A 574 6.39 19.89 7.99
CA PRO A 574 7.71 20.31 8.43
C PRO A 574 8.64 19.10 8.63
N GLU A 575 9.90 19.26 8.23
CA GLU A 575 10.94 18.22 8.36
C GLU A 575 10.73 16.97 7.47
N CYS A 576 9.67 16.93 6.65
CA CYS A 576 9.49 15.91 5.62
C CYS A 576 10.29 16.25 4.35
N ASN A 577 11.18 15.35 3.93
CA ASN A 577 11.92 15.47 2.68
C ASN A 577 11.49 14.47 1.59
N TRP A 578 10.48 13.64 1.85
CA TRP A 578 10.02 12.61 0.91
C TRP A 578 9.48 13.19 -0.39
N PHE A 579 8.91 14.40 -0.33
CA PHE A 579 8.28 15.08 -1.46
C PHE A 579 9.26 15.96 -2.24
N ASP A 580 10.53 15.99 -1.84
CA ASP A 580 11.58 16.66 -2.61
C ASP A 580 12.02 15.81 -3.80
N SER A 581 12.35 16.49 -4.91
CA SER A 581 12.97 15.83 -6.05
C SER A 581 14.43 15.51 -5.73
N PRO A 582 14.81 14.21 -5.63
CA PRO A 582 16.20 13.85 -5.44
C PRO A 582 17.03 14.24 -6.67
N PRO A 583 18.30 14.64 -6.51
CA PRO A 583 19.17 14.94 -7.62
C PRO A 583 19.47 13.67 -8.43
N LYS A 584 19.60 13.82 -9.75
CA LYS A 584 19.99 12.70 -10.61
C LYS A 584 21.40 12.20 -10.22
N PRO A 585 21.56 10.90 -9.92
CA PRO A 585 22.84 10.35 -9.51
C PRO A 585 23.84 10.29 -10.66
N THR A 586 25.11 10.48 -10.30
CA THR A 586 26.29 10.38 -11.16
C THR A 586 27.22 9.26 -10.65
N ALA A 587 28.29 8.99 -11.38
CA ALA A 587 29.30 8.01 -10.98
C ALA A 587 29.94 8.33 -9.60
N THR A 588 29.97 9.60 -9.20
CA THR A 588 30.63 10.08 -7.98
C THR A 588 29.66 10.52 -6.88
N SER A 589 28.36 10.66 -7.17
CA SER A 589 27.38 10.97 -6.11
C SER A 589 27.17 9.74 -5.23
N GLY A 590 27.64 9.80 -3.98
CA GLY A 590 27.21 8.92 -2.90
C GLY A 590 26.26 9.70 -2.00
N ASP A 591 25.10 9.11 -1.71
CA ASP A 591 23.97 9.62 -0.93
C ASP A 591 23.50 11.07 -1.28
N PRO A 592 22.32 11.26 -1.90
CA PRO A 592 21.79 12.59 -2.14
C PRO A 592 21.45 13.37 -0.85
N PHE A 593 21.33 12.69 0.30
CA PHE A 593 21.00 13.28 1.60
C PHE A 593 21.91 12.68 2.69
N PRO A 594 23.20 13.10 2.76
CA PRO A 594 24.10 12.58 3.79
C PRO A 594 23.50 12.82 5.18
N ILE A 595 23.46 11.76 6.00
CA ILE A 595 23.11 11.85 7.42
C ILE A 595 24.04 12.89 8.05
N VAL A 596 23.51 14.07 8.40
CA VAL A 596 24.25 15.06 9.18
C VAL A 596 24.05 14.67 10.65
N PRO A 597 25.09 14.19 11.37
CA PRO A 597 25.00 14.03 12.81
C PRO A 597 24.83 15.43 13.40
N GLY A 598 23.75 15.66 14.14
CA GLY A 598 23.28 16.98 14.59
C GLY A 598 24.37 18.01 14.84
N SER A 599 24.51 18.97 13.93
CA SER A 599 25.23 20.20 14.20
C SER A 599 24.31 21.12 15.00
N GLY A 600 24.29 20.89 16.31
CA GLY A 600 23.91 21.92 17.28
C GLY A 600 24.95 23.04 17.25
N GLU A 601 24.93 23.87 16.21
CA GLU A 601 25.50 25.21 16.27
C GLU A 601 24.36 26.22 16.16
N ILE A 602 23.90 26.67 17.33
CA ILE A 602 23.10 27.87 17.46
C ILE A 602 24.00 29.03 17.02
N ALA A 603 23.88 29.45 15.76
CA ALA A 603 24.40 30.73 15.33
C ALA A 603 23.65 31.84 16.09
N PRO A 604 24.35 32.82 16.71
CA PRO A 604 23.68 33.85 17.50
C PRO A 604 22.99 34.84 16.56
N ARG A 605 21.67 34.73 16.42
CA ARG A 605 20.87 35.84 15.89
C ARG A 605 20.69 36.88 16.98
N SER A 606 21.33 38.02 16.78
CA SER A 606 21.06 39.25 17.53
C SER A 606 19.63 39.70 17.27
N SER A 607 18.80 39.71 18.30
CA SER A 607 17.65 40.61 18.37
C SER A 607 17.40 40.98 19.83
N THR A 608 17.84 42.19 20.16
CA THR A 608 17.38 42.99 21.29
C THR A 608 15.85 43.01 21.36
N VAL A 609 15.25 42.71 22.52
CA VAL A 609 14.22 43.50 23.24
C VAL A 609 13.76 42.74 24.51
N GLY A 610 14.14 43.29 25.67
CA GLY A 610 13.50 43.33 27.01
C GLY A 610 12.54 42.26 27.59
N GLY A 611 13.08 41.38 28.46
CA GLY A 611 12.64 41.06 29.85
C GLY A 611 11.36 40.23 30.14
N PRO A 612 11.16 39.73 31.40
CA PRO A 612 12.11 39.30 32.42
C PRO A 612 12.07 37.77 32.70
N ASP A 613 13.14 37.29 33.34
CA ASP A 613 13.35 35.92 33.84
C ASP A 613 12.23 35.40 34.75
N VAL A 614 11.71 34.19 34.45
CA VAL A 614 11.15 33.27 35.45
C VAL A 614 11.64 31.86 35.16
N GLY A 615 12.35 31.29 36.13
CA GLY A 615 13.16 30.10 36.01
C GLY A 615 12.41 28.77 36.02
N TRP A 616 13.14 27.80 35.45
CA TRP A 616 13.10 26.36 35.61
C TRP A 616 12.68 25.89 37.01
N ALA A 617 11.38 25.64 37.26
CA ALA A 617 10.92 24.96 38.48
C ALA A 617 9.47 24.38 38.47
N THR A 618 8.83 24.11 37.33
CA THR A 618 7.41 23.64 37.32
C THR A 618 7.14 22.28 36.67
N SER A 619 8.15 21.56 36.16
CA SER A 619 7.94 20.31 35.42
C SER A 619 7.75 19.03 36.27
N LEU A 620 7.60 19.12 37.60
CA LEU A 620 7.44 17.95 38.48
C LEU A 620 6.06 17.81 39.14
N LEU A 621 5.11 18.72 38.89
CA LEU A 621 3.75 18.64 39.43
C LEU A 621 2.66 18.32 38.39
N ALA A 622 2.99 18.29 37.09
CA ALA A 622 2.05 17.93 36.02
C ALA A 622 1.91 16.40 35.81
N LEU A 623 2.86 15.59 36.30
CA LEU A 623 2.84 14.13 36.13
C LEU A 623 1.82 13.42 37.06
N GLY A 624 1.39 14.07 38.15
CA GLY A 624 0.45 13.50 39.12
C GLY A 624 -1.03 13.71 38.77
N ALA A 625 -1.36 14.70 37.93
CA ALA A 625 -2.75 15.05 37.62
C ALA A 625 -3.31 14.29 36.39
N LEU A 626 -2.46 13.83 35.47
CA LEU A 626 -2.87 13.08 34.28
C LEU A 626 -3.26 11.61 34.58
N LEU A 627 -2.76 11.02 35.66
CA LEU A 627 -3.12 9.67 36.09
C LEU A 627 -4.51 9.59 36.77
N ALA A 628 -5.10 10.71 37.19
CA ALA A 628 -6.43 10.75 37.80
C ALA A 628 -7.57 10.87 36.76
N VAL A 629 -7.29 11.45 35.58
CA VAL A 629 -8.30 11.64 34.53
C VAL A 629 -8.54 10.34 33.75
N GLY A 630 -7.50 9.52 33.56
CA GLY A 630 -7.63 8.19 32.91
C GLY A 630 -8.41 7.15 33.72
N ALA A 631 -8.52 7.30 35.04
CA ALA A 631 -9.32 6.41 35.89
C ALA A 631 -10.83 6.77 35.87
N ALA A 632 -11.18 8.03 35.62
CA ALA A 632 -12.56 8.51 35.60
C ALA A 632 -13.31 8.18 34.29
N SER A 633 -12.58 8.09 33.15
CA SER A 633 -13.16 7.67 31.87
C SER A 633 -13.52 6.19 31.84
N ARG A 634 -12.81 5.35 32.61
CA ARG A 634 -13.07 3.90 32.73
C ARG A 634 -14.35 3.57 33.51
N ALA A 635 -14.75 4.42 34.48
CA ALA A 635 -15.98 4.22 35.25
C ALA A 635 -17.26 4.59 34.48
N ARG A 636 -17.18 5.41 33.43
CA ARG A 636 -18.35 5.75 32.57
C ARG A 636 -18.64 4.70 31.50
N ARG A 637 -17.64 3.90 31.08
CA ARG A 637 -17.82 2.84 30.07
C ARG A 637 -18.48 1.56 30.59
N THR A 638 -18.50 1.33 31.90
CA THR A 638 -19.17 0.15 32.50
C THR A 638 -20.63 0.39 32.91
N ALA A 639 -21.18 1.59 32.69
CA ALA A 639 -22.54 1.96 33.10
C ALA A 639 -23.55 2.11 31.95
N ARG A 640 -23.15 1.80 30.71
CA ARG A 640 -24.03 1.74 29.52
C ARG A 640 -23.71 0.51 28.65
N GLY A 641 -23.66 -0.64 29.30
CA GLY A 641 -23.80 -1.94 28.64
C GLY A 641 -25.20 -2.47 28.85
#